data_AF-A0A966CNY3-F1
#
_entry.id   AF-A0A966CNY3-F1
#
_cell.length_a   1.000
_cell.length_b   1.000
_cell.length_c   1.000
_cell.angle_alpha   90.00
_cell.angle_beta   90.00
_cell.angle_gamma   90.00
#
_symmetry.space_group_name_H-M   'P 1'
#
loop_
_entity.id
_entity.type
_entity.pdbx_description
1 polymer ?
#
loop_
_entity_poly.entity_id
_entity_poly.type
_entity_poly.pdbx_seq_one_letter_code
_entity_poly.pdbx_strand_id
1 'polypeptide(L)'
;MHSESAQPVENAAVEPDLGPLAWVLDELRKSLDGAIKALKRFVRDAELARGSDLAALDASQLRIARQQLHQAVGALEMVGLEVPARMLRSMEALTQKFVQRPEFCSDAAALAVEHASFALTDYLDGLLKGKPSSSVALFPQYRDVLELLGEDRIHPADLWGHDWRWLEVPVSASTSPFGYDLIMRSRVDGYVLKVVKTANKSCARAMSEMSLGFAAAQTMLHPRVFWAVSAGYFEAVALGLCPANLYSKLAASHVLSQYRSLAGGNVDVSDRLVQDLLFFCAHALPSSDQKAPALRAVRQAYGLTKDIPVNYVKPQFGLFDPAVLVQARKRIAAATETWSALSGGDVHRIKTATDQFSLVAESILKLHPGGAGLAAALTRAMETVARSGKPPVAALAMEVATAVLYLEAAYDDLDPTSEEMASRSMSLAKRLNHVIDLGASEPLEAWMEELYRRVSDRQIMGSVVDELRTTLSDVEGGLDAFFRQPENKLPLHEVPGKLASMRGVFSVLGLEQAALAALRMRDQVELCLLSEEVSELGISGVFEKLGNSLGVMGFLIDMLSYQRELAKKLFVYDDELGEFRSLMGRSKAPVLDAPPVMPDSTFDSSHRDTEPHPLESLPQEHPQAVSNAQPSAWPAQIALPALPESERSEPTEQDASEDEDDDAELRQIFLDEARGVFKEGLGALGILHENPAALDEQAGLRRAFHTLKGSSRMVGLNEFGEAAWAMEQLINSWLPKREPASPDLIKLSGQALTQLQQWVEDIAATQDAHWSAQPFRIAADLLRLENKGSALQPQTIATDLPDSP
;
A
#
# COMPACT_ATOMS: atom_id res chain seq x y z
N MET A 1 45.72 -3.60 -22.47
CA MET A 1 45.18 -4.75 -21.71
C MET A 1 45.04 -4.35 -20.26
N HIS A 2 43.96 -3.69 -19.92
CA HIS A 2 43.46 -3.58 -18.55
C HIS A 2 41.95 -3.68 -18.64
N SER A 3 41.44 -4.84 -18.26
CA SER A 3 40.03 -5.17 -18.18
C SER A 3 39.48 -4.57 -16.90
N GLU A 4 38.72 -3.49 -17.01
CA GLU A 4 37.90 -2.95 -15.92
C GLU A 4 36.77 -3.92 -15.61
N SER A 5 36.76 -4.36 -14.36
CA SER A 5 35.70 -5.13 -13.72
C SER A 5 34.42 -4.29 -13.63
N ALA A 6 33.39 -4.68 -14.39
CA ALA A 6 32.04 -4.16 -14.25
C ALA A 6 31.54 -4.45 -12.82
N GLN A 7 31.31 -3.40 -12.03
CA GLN A 7 30.63 -3.49 -10.75
C GLN A 7 29.14 -3.81 -10.98
N PRO A 8 28.53 -4.66 -10.15
CA PRO A 8 27.09 -4.94 -10.25
C PRO A 8 26.32 -3.68 -9.84
N VAL A 9 25.39 -3.26 -10.72
CA VAL A 9 24.42 -2.20 -10.44
C VAL A 9 23.56 -2.68 -9.25
N GLU A 10 23.77 -2.08 -8.08
CA GLU A 10 22.86 -2.22 -6.95
C GLU A 10 21.52 -1.61 -7.34
N ASN A 11 20.55 -2.45 -7.71
CA ASN A 11 19.14 -2.07 -7.65
C ASN A 11 18.81 -1.83 -6.18
N ALA A 12 19.00 -0.59 -5.71
CA ALA A 12 18.40 -0.11 -4.48
C ALA A 12 16.88 -0.24 -4.65
N ALA A 13 16.27 -1.16 -3.90
CA ALA A 13 14.82 -1.24 -3.79
C ALA A 13 14.32 0.16 -3.41
N VAL A 14 13.50 0.76 -4.27
CA VAL A 14 12.84 2.03 -4.00
C VAL A 14 12.00 1.81 -2.75
N GLU A 15 12.39 2.40 -1.62
CA GLU A 15 11.55 2.39 -0.42
C GLU A 15 10.20 3.01 -0.80
N PRO A 16 9.07 2.34 -0.52
CA PRO A 16 7.76 2.87 -0.89
C PRO A 16 7.56 4.24 -0.25
N ASP A 17 7.07 5.20 -1.03
CA ASP A 17 6.74 6.54 -0.54
C ASP A 17 5.57 6.42 0.45
N LEU A 18 5.87 6.56 1.75
CA LEU A 18 4.89 6.41 2.83
C LEU A 18 4.15 7.71 3.15
N GLY A 19 4.47 8.83 2.50
CA GLY A 19 3.80 10.11 2.69
C GLY A 19 2.28 10.05 2.47
N PRO A 20 1.80 9.50 1.34
CA PRO A 20 0.36 9.35 1.08
C PRO A 20 -0.36 8.43 2.09
N LEU A 21 0.33 7.43 2.65
CA LEU A 21 -0.24 6.57 3.68
C LEU A 21 -0.60 7.36 4.94
N ALA A 22 0.24 8.30 5.37
CA ALA A 22 -0.01 9.11 6.56
C ALA A 22 -1.30 9.94 6.43
N TRP A 23 -1.61 10.40 5.22
CA TRP A 23 -2.83 11.15 4.94
C TRP A 23 -4.08 10.27 4.92
N VAL A 24 -3.98 9.07 4.34
CA VAL A 24 -5.11 8.15 4.20
C VAL A 24 -5.42 7.40 5.50
N LEU A 25 -4.43 7.16 6.37
CA LEU A 25 -4.57 6.22 7.50
C LEU A 25 -5.71 6.58 8.47
N ASP A 26 -5.91 7.86 8.78
CA ASP A 26 -7.00 8.26 9.68
C ASP A 26 -8.38 8.06 9.04
N GLU A 27 -8.50 8.25 7.73
CA GLU A 27 -9.74 7.98 7.01
C GLU A 27 -9.98 6.48 6.83
N LEU A 28 -8.91 5.71 6.63
CA LEU A 28 -8.94 4.25 6.63
C LEU A 28 -9.46 3.72 7.98
N ARG A 29 -8.90 4.21 9.09
CA ARG A 29 -9.35 3.85 10.45
C ARG A 29 -10.82 4.14 10.67
N LYS A 30 -11.29 5.33 10.28
CA LYS A 30 -12.72 5.67 10.37
C LYS A 30 -13.59 4.72 9.55
N SER A 31 -13.14 4.38 8.34
CA SER A 31 -13.87 3.47 7.46
C SER A 31 -13.96 2.05 8.05
N LEU A 32 -12.84 1.52 8.57
CA LEU A 32 -12.80 0.22 9.23
C LEU A 32 -13.67 0.19 10.50
N ASP A 33 -13.56 1.21 11.35
CA ASP A 33 -14.42 1.34 12.53
C ASP A 33 -15.90 1.42 12.16
N GLY A 34 -16.23 2.14 11.08
CA GLY A 34 -17.58 2.25 10.54
C GLY A 34 -18.11 0.88 10.09
N ALA A 35 -17.29 0.12 9.37
CA ALA A 35 -17.63 -1.22 8.92
C ALA A 35 -17.88 -2.19 10.09
N ILE A 36 -16.99 -2.21 11.09
CA ILE A 36 -17.11 -3.07 12.27
C ILE A 36 -18.36 -2.73 13.08
N LYS A 37 -18.64 -1.43 13.31
CA LYS A 37 -19.84 -0.99 14.02
C LYS A 37 -21.12 -1.44 13.33
N ALA A 38 -21.15 -1.36 11.99
CA ALA A 38 -22.29 -1.81 11.20
C ALA A 38 -22.47 -3.34 11.27
N LEU A 39 -21.38 -4.12 11.17
CA LEU A 39 -21.41 -5.58 11.35
C LEU A 39 -21.92 -5.98 12.74
N LYS A 40 -21.36 -5.40 13.81
CA LYS A 40 -21.79 -5.67 15.19
C LYS A 40 -23.24 -5.30 15.44
N ARG A 41 -23.71 -4.21 14.86
CA ARG A 41 -25.12 -3.82 14.93
C ARG A 41 -26.01 -4.85 14.25
N PHE A 42 -25.64 -5.32 13.06
CA PHE A 42 -26.37 -6.39 12.39
C PHE A 42 -26.43 -7.66 13.24
N VAL A 43 -25.30 -8.12 13.79
CA VAL A 43 -25.25 -9.32 14.64
C VAL A 43 -26.18 -9.17 15.85
N ARG A 44 -26.14 -8.02 16.54
CA ARG A 44 -27.02 -7.74 17.67
C ARG A 44 -28.50 -7.74 17.28
N ASP A 45 -28.84 -7.12 16.16
CA ASP A 45 -30.22 -7.07 15.66
C ASP A 45 -30.69 -8.48 15.24
N ALA A 46 -29.81 -9.28 14.65
CA ALA A 46 -30.06 -10.69 14.29
C ALA A 46 -30.27 -11.57 15.53
N GLU A 47 -29.50 -11.37 16.59
CA GLU A 47 -29.68 -12.08 17.86
C GLU A 47 -31.00 -11.73 18.54
N LEU A 48 -31.39 -10.45 18.54
CA LEU A 48 -32.69 -10.00 19.08
C LEU A 48 -33.87 -10.56 18.27
N ALA A 49 -33.68 -10.76 16.97
CA ALA A 49 -34.67 -11.32 16.07
C ALA A 49 -34.74 -12.86 16.10
N ARG A 50 -33.83 -13.57 16.80
CA ARG A 50 -33.88 -15.04 16.95
C ARG A 50 -35.13 -15.45 17.74
N GLY A 51 -36.23 -15.69 17.01
CA GLY A 51 -37.57 -16.00 17.54
C GLY A 51 -38.71 -15.42 16.68
N SER A 52 -38.39 -14.48 15.80
CA SER A 52 -39.26 -13.94 14.74
C SER A 52 -38.69 -14.24 13.36
N ASP A 53 -39.46 -13.97 12.30
CA ASP A 53 -39.12 -14.30 10.92
C ASP A 53 -37.76 -13.70 10.49
N LEU A 54 -36.77 -14.56 10.22
CA LEU A 54 -35.42 -14.18 9.78
C LEU A 54 -35.44 -13.39 8.46
N ALA A 55 -36.49 -13.51 7.67
CA ALA A 55 -36.71 -12.74 6.45
C ALA A 55 -36.92 -11.22 6.69
N ALA A 56 -37.16 -10.80 7.95
CA ALA A 56 -37.32 -9.39 8.32
C ALA A 56 -36.00 -8.68 8.66
N LEU A 57 -34.85 -9.38 8.63
CA LEU A 57 -33.55 -8.78 8.93
C LEU A 57 -33.09 -7.88 7.78
N ASP A 58 -33.12 -6.57 8.02
CA ASP A 58 -32.65 -5.57 7.07
C ASP A 58 -31.12 -5.65 6.90
N ALA A 59 -30.68 -6.12 5.73
CA ALA A 59 -29.27 -6.17 5.33
C ALA A 59 -28.65 -4.77 5.06
N SER A 60 -29.33 -3.66 5.37
CA SER A 60 -28.79 -2.30 5.21
C SER A 60 -27.48 -2.10 5.96
N GLN A 61 -27.35 -2.64 7.17
CA GLN A 61 -26.11 -2.56 7.95
C GLN A 61 -24.95 -3.28 7.25
N LEU A 62 -25.20 -4.46 6.67
CA LEU A 62 -24.20 -5.21 5.92
C LEU A 62 -23.77 -4.47 4.64
N ARG A 63 -24.73 -3.84 3.95
CA ARG A 63 -24.44 -2.99 2.77
C ARG A 63 -23.59 -1.77 3.14
N ILE A 64 -23.85 -1.13 4.28
CA ILE A 64 -23.03 -0.04 4.81
C ILE A 64 -21.62 -0.54 5.11
N ALA A 65 -21.50 -1.68 5.80
CA ALA A 65 -20.20 -2.26 6.12
C ALA A 65 -19.36 -2.55 4.87
N ARG A 66 -19.97 -3.16 3.85
CA ARG A 66 -19.30 -3.42 2.57
C ARG A 66 -18.84 -2.13 1.90
N GLN A 67 -19.69 -1.11 1.86
CA GLN A 67 -19.35 0.17 1.22
C GLN A 67 -18.14 0.84 1.91
N GLN A 68 -18.06 0.77 3.23
CA GLN A 68 -16.93 1.32 4.00
C GLN A 68 -15.63 0.53 3.71
N LEU A 69 -15.71 -0.80 3.64
CA LEU A 69 -14.56 -1.63 3.25
C LEU A 69 -14.10 -1.34 1.82
N HIS A 70 -15.03 -1.17 0.88
CA HIS A 70 -14.74 -0.81 -0.51
C HIS A 70 -13.99 0.53 -0.62
N GLN A 71 -14.42 1.54 0.15
CA GLN A 71 -13.71 2.83 0.22
C GLN A 71 -12.29 2.66 0.77
N ALA A 72 -12.12 1.83 1.79
CA ALA A 72 -10.82 1.54 2.38
C ALA A 72 -9.88 0.79 1.40
N VAL A 73 -10.41 -0.14 0.60
CA VAL A 73 -9.66 -0.82 -0.48
C VAL A 73 -9.11 0.20 -1.47
N GLY A 74 -9.98 1.04 -2.04
CA GLY A 74 -9.59 2.04 -3.03
C GLY A 74 -8.55 3.02 -2.48
N ALA A 75 -8.66 3.37 -1.20
CA ALA A 75 -7.70 4.25 -0.54
C ALA A 75 -6.28 3.64 -0.45
N LEU A 76 -6.15 2.34 -0.13
CA LEU A 76 -4.86 1.66 -0.11
C LEU A 76 -4.28 1.43 -1.51
N GLU A 77 -5.12 1.16 -2.50
CA GLU A 77 -4.70 1.01 -3.89
C GLU A 77 -4.16 2.31 -4.47
N MET A 78 -4.81 3.45 -4.19
CA MET A 78 -4.33 4.78 -4.60
C MET A 78 -2.96 5.13 -4.00
N VAL A 79 -2.63 4.58 -2.83
CA VAL A 79 -1.34 4.75 -2.15
C VAL A 79 -0.28 3.75 -2.65
N GLY A 80 -0.66 2.77 -3.49
CA GLY A 80 0.26 1.75 -4.01
C GLY A 80 0.53 0.60 -3.04
N LEU A 81 -0.31 0.41 -2.03
CA LEU A 81 -0.18 -0.68 -1.05
C LEU A 81 -1.06 -1.87 -1.43
N GLU A 82 -0.69 -2.56 -2.50
CA GLU A 82 -1.49 -3.65 -3.09
C GLU A 82 -1.70 -4.84 -2.13
N VAL A 83 -0.68 -5.23 -1.37
CA VAL A 83 -0.77 -6.38 -0.47
C VAL A 83 -1.72 -6.13 0.70
N PRO A 84 -1.61 -5.01 1.45
CA PRO A 84 -2.63 -4.59 2.41
C PRO A 84 -4.03 -4.47 1.81
N ALA A 85 -4.15 -3.93 0.59
CA ALA A 85 -5.43 -3.82 -0.11
C ALA A 85 -6.06 -5.20 -0.40
N ARG A 86 -5.25 -6.22 -0.72
CA ARG A 86 -5.73 -7.60 -0.95
C ARG A 86 -6.44 -8.18 0.28
N MET A 87 -5.93 -7.93 1.48
CA MET A 87 -6.58 -8.35 2.72
C MET A 87 -7.96 -7.66 2.89
N LEU A 88 -8.04 -6.36 2.62
CA LEU A 88 -9.32 -5.63 2.65
C LEU A 88 -10.30 -6.13 1.59
N ARG A 89 -9.84 -6.46 0.38
CA ARG A 89 -10.70 -7.04 -0.65
C ARG A 89 -11.32 -8.36 -0.19
N SER A 90 -10.56 -9.22 0.49
CA SER A 90 -11.11 -10.46 1.05
C SER A 90 -12.14 -10.19 2.16
N MET A 91 -11.93 -9.17 3.00
CA MET A 91 -12.92 -8.73 3.99
C MET A 91 -14.19 -8.14 3.33
N GLU A 92 -14.03 -7.37 2.25
CA GLU A 92 -15.14 -6.86 1.45
C GLU A 92 -15.94 -8.01 0.82
N ALA A 93 -15.26 -8.98 0.20
CA ALA A 93 -15.87 -10.16 -0.41
C ALA A 93 -16.64 -10.99 0.63
N LEU A 94 -16.07 -11.20 1.81
CA LEU A 94 -16.76 -11.87 2.92
C LEU A 94 -18.00 -11.08 3.37
N THR A 95 -17.91 -9.76 3.43
CA THR A 95 -19.06 -8.90 3.78
C THR A 95 -20.12 -8.92 2.68
N GLN A 96 -19.72 -8.99 1.40
CA GLN A 96 -20.64 -9.19 0.27
C GLN A 96 -21.36 -10.54 0.36
N LYS A 97 -20.67 -11.61 0.76
CA LYS A 97 -21.28 -12.91 1.05
C LYS A 97 -22.33 -12.79 2.18
N PHE A 98 -22.06 -12.00 3.21
CA PHE A 98 -23.07 -11.72 4.25
C PHE A 98 -24.26 -10.94 3.71
N VAL A 99 -24.07 -9.98 2.80
CA VAL A 99 -25.19 -9.25 2.17
C VAL A 99 -26.10 -10.21 1.39
N GLN A 100 -25.52 -11.17 0.67
CA GLN A 100 -26.27 -12.17 -0.11
C GLN A 100 -26.92 -13.24 0.79
N ARG A 101 -26.22 -13.63 1.86
CA ARG A 101 -26.64 -14.67 2.80
C ARG A 101 -26.42 -14.19 4.25
N PRO A 102 -27.36 -13.39 4.80
CA PRO A 102 -27.22 -12.78 6.12
C PRO A 102 -27.05 -13.79 7.26
N GLU A 103 -27.50 -15.03 7.07
CA GLU A 103 -27.35 -16.14 8.02
C GLU A 103 -25.89 -16.52 8.31
N PHE A 104 -24.96 -16.22 7.39
CA PHE A 104 -23.54 -16.49 7.60
C PHE A 104 -22.83 -15.41 8.44
N CYS A 105 -23.46 -14.25 8.66
CA CYS A 105 -22.93 -13.21 9.51
C CYS A 105 -23.18 -13.54 11.00
N SER A 106 -22.37 -14.44 11.53
CA SER A 106 -22.33 -14.76 12.95
C SER A 106 -21.46 -13.80 13.75
N ASP A 107 -21.60 -13.79 15.08
CA ASP A 107 -20.71 -13.04 15.98
C ASP A 107 -19.23 -13.41 15.76
N ALA A 108 -18.93 -14.70 15.60
CA ALA A 108 -17.58 -15.17 15.31
C ALA A 108 -17.04 -14.67 13.96
N ALA A 109 -17.91 -14.59 12.94
CA ALA A 109 -17.52 -14.10 11.61
C ALA A 109 -17.30 -12.58 11.60
N ALA A 110 -18.14 -11.82 12.32
CA ALA A 110 -17.93 -10.39 12.54
C ALA A 110 -16.64 -10.11 13.34
N LEU A 111 -16.35 -10.94 14.35
CA LEU A 111 -15.12 -10.86 15.14
C LEU A 111 -13.87 -11.13 14.29
N ALA A 112 -13.93 -12.06 13.33
CA ALA A 112 -12.83 -12.33 12.41
C ALA A 112 -12.51 -11.09 11.54
N VAL A 113 -13.53 -10.40 11.00
CA VAL A 113 -13.36 -9.15 10.25
C VAL A 113 -12.81 -8.02 11.14
N GLU A 114 -13.23 -7.97 12.41
CA GLU A 114 -12.69 -7.02 13.40
C GLU A 114 -11.20 -7.26 13.68
N HIS A 115 -10.82 -8.51 14.00
CA HIS A 115 -9.41 -8.86 14.21
C HIS A 115 -8.54 -8.59 12.98
N ALA A 116 -9.07 -8.85 11.78
CA ALA A 116 -8.42 -8.52 10.53
C ALA A 116 -8.19 -7.01 10.38
N SER A 117 -9.19 -6.19 10.70
CA SER A 117 -9.08 -4.72 10.70
C SER A 117 -8.03 -4.20 11.70
N PHE A 118 -7.96 -4.81 12.89
CA PHE A 118 -6.95 -4.47 13.90
C PHE A 118 -5.54 -4.83 13.42
N ALA A 119 -5.36 -6.02 12.85
CA ALA A 119 -4.07 -6.46 12.34
C ALA A 119 -3.57 -5.56 11.21
N LEU A 120 -4.47 -5.18 10.28
CA LEU A 120 -4.13 -4.27 9.19
C LEU A 120 -3.73 -2.88 9.71
N THR A 121 -4.49 -2.32 10.64
CA THR A 121 -4.19 -0.99 11.20
C THR A 121 -2.84 -0.97 11.91
N ASP A 122 -2.57 -2.00 12.72
CA ASP A 122 -1.31 -2.18 13.45
C ASP A 122 -0.11 -2.34 12.49
N TYR A 123 -0.29 -3.10 11.40
CA TYR A 123 0.72 -3.21 10.34
C TYR A 123 1.01 -1.87 9.66
N LEU A 124 -0.03 -1.10 9.28
CA LEU A 124 0.13 0.18 8.60
C LEU A 124 0.76 1.24 9.53
N ASP A 125 0.41 1.24 10.80
CA ASP A 125 1.08 2.05 11.83
C ASP A 125 2.56 1.69 11.97
N GLY A 126 2.87 0.39 11.98
CA GLY A 126 4.24 -0.10 11.99
C GLY A 126 5.03 0.37 10.77
N LEU A 127 4.41 0.34 9.60
CA LEU A 127 4.99 0.81 8.35
C LEU A 127 5.30 2.32 8.40
N LEU A 128 4.35 3.15 8.87
CA LEU A 128 4.57 4.59 9.06
C LEU A 128 5.67 4.90 10.07
N LYS A 129 5.85 4.06 11.09
CA LYS A 129 6.94 4.20 12.07
C LYS A 129 8.29 3.71 11.55
N GLY A 130 8.36 3.24 10.29
CA GLY A 130 9.58 2.70 9.69
C GLY A 130 10.00 1.35 10.28
N LYS A 131 9.08 0.60 10.92
CA LYS A 131 9.39 -0.75 11.42
C LYS A 131 9.49 -1.71 10.23
N PRO A 132 10.60 -2.46 10.06
CA PRO A 132 10.75 -3.42 8.97
C PRO A 132 9.88 -4.64 9.23
N SER A 133 8.60 -4.54 8.86
CA SER A 133 7.60 -5.59 9.06
C SER A 133 7.17 -6.15 7.71
N SER A 134 7.15 -7.47 7.59
CA SER A 134 6.63 -8.11 6.39
C SER A 134 5.11 -8.20 6.44
N SER A 135 4.44 -7.87 5.33
CA SER A 135 3.00 -8.07 5.14
C SER A 135 2.56 -9.52 5.32
N VAL A 136 3.45 -10.49 5.16
CA VAL A 136 3.19 -11.93 5.39
C VAL A 136 2.75 -12.20 6.83
N ALA A 137 3.11 -11.35 7.80
CA ALA A 137 2.68 -11.49 9.19
C ALA A 137 1.17 -11.19 9.41
N LEU A 138 0.47 -10.63 8.41
CA LEU A 138 -0.99 -10.49 8.41
C LEU A 138 -1.71 -11.82 8.06
N PHE A 139 -0.97 -12.86 7.66
CA PHE A 139 -1.53 -14.10 7.16
C PHE A 139 -2.49 -14.83 8.12
N PRO A 140 -2.29 -14.88 9.45
CA PRO A 140 -3.22 -15.56 10.34
C PRO A 140 -4.66 -15.02 10.22
N GLN A 141 -4.83 -13.69 10.29
CA GLN A 141 -6.14 -13.07 10.14
C GLN A 141 -6.67 -13.13 8.71
N TYR A 142 -5.78 -13.02 7.72
CA TYR A 142 -6.15 -13.20 6.32
C TYR A 142 -6.72 -14.61 6.04
N ARG A 143 -6.07 -15.64 6.57
CA ARG A 143 -6.53 -17.04 6.50
C ARG A 143 -7.92 -17.17 7.12
N ASP A 144 -8.13 -16.63 8.32
CA ASP A 144 -9.41 -16.77 9.02
C ASP A 144 -10.56 -16.13 8.20
N VAL A 145 -10.31 -15.01 7.51
CA VAL A 145 -11.27 -14.38 6.58
C VAL A 145 -11.52 -15.26 5.35
N LEU A 146 -10.48 -15.82 4.73
CA LEU A 146 -10.60 -16.68 3.55
C LEU A 146 -11.30 -18.02 3.86
N GLU A 147 -11.06 -18.61 5.03
CA GLU A 147 -11.74 -19.82 5.48
C GLU A 147 -13.26 -19.58 5.61
N LEU A 148 -13.67 -18.41 6.11
CA LEU A 148 -15.09 -18.02 6.17
C LEU A 148 -15.69 -17.71 4.79
N LEU A 149 -14.87 -17.16 3.89
CA LEU A 149 -15.27 -16.95 2.50
C LEU A 149 -15.52 -18.28 1.78
N GLY A 150 -14.78 -19.33 2.17
CA GLY A 150 -14.85 -20.66 1.59
C GLY A 150 -13.92 -20.81 0.38
N GLU A 151 -12.79 -20.12 0.40
CA GLU A 151 -11.77 -20.20 -0.66
C GLU A 151 -10.99 -21.51 -0.59
N ASP A 152 -10.80 -22.15 -1.74
CA ASP A 152 -10.13 -23.46 -1.83
C ASP A 152 -8.62 -23.35 -1.60
N ARG A 153 -8.01 -22.23 -1.99
CA ARG A 153 -6.57 -22.01 -1.92
C ARG A 153 -6.25 -20.84 -0.99
N ILE A 154 -5.71 -21.17 0.18
CA ILE A 154 -5.26 -20.21 1.18
C ILE A 154 -3.76 -20.39 1.38
N HIS A 155 -2.94 -19.39 1.03
CA HIS A 155 -1.49 -19.52 1.11
C HIS A 155 -0.77 -18.24 1.57
N PRO A 156 0.27 -18.31 2.42
CA PRO A 156 0.98 -17.12 2.91
C PRO A 156 1.71 -16.33 1.82
N ALA A 157 2.01 -16.95 0.66
CA ALA A 157 2.59 -16.25 -0.49
C ALA A 157 1.66 -15.16 -1.06
N ASP A 158 0.35 -15.20 -0.77
CA ASP A 158 -0.59 -14.17 -1.21
C ASP A 158 -0.30 -12.80 -0.63
N LEU A 159 0.38 -12.77 0.52
CA LEU A 159 0.79 -11.55 1.19
C LEU A 159 2.29 -11.28 1.04
N TRP A 160 2.97 -12.00 0.16
CA TRP A 160 4.37 -11.81 -0.13
C TRP A 160 4.52 -10.84 -1.32
N GLY A 161 4.73 -9.56 -1.03
CA GLY A 161 4.81 -8.48 -2.02
C GLY A 161 6.13 -8.43 -2.80
N HIS A 162 6.72 -9.58 -3.11
CA HIS A 162 7.93 -9.64 -3.92
C HIS A 162 7.55 -9.67 -5.41
N ASP A 163 7.98 -8.66 -6.16
CA ASP A 163 7.81 -8.63 -7.61
C ASP A 163 8.59 -9.79 -8.22
N TRP A 164 7.87 -10.73 -8.83
CA TRP A 164 8.46 -11.89 -9.46
C TRP A 164 8.23 -11.87 -10.97
N ARG A 165 9.13 -12.53 -11.69
CA ARG A 165 9.03 -12.80 -13.13
C ARG A 165 9.75 -14.11 -13.43
N TRP A 166 9.51 -14.67 -14.61
CA TRP A 166 10.24 -15.85 -15.07
C TRP A 166 11.71 -15.50 -15.32
N LEU A 167 12.59 -15.91 -14.41
CA LEU A 167 14.03 -15.69 -14.47
C LEU A 167 14.75 -17.02 -14.62
N GLU A 168 15.77 -17.07 -15.49
CA GLU A 168 16.57 -18.27 -15.62
C GLU A 168 17.37 -18.51 -14.33
N VAL A 169 17.19 -19.71 -13.76
CA VAL A 169 17.96 -20.18 -12.61
C VAL A 169 19.11 -21.05 -13.13
N PRO A 170 20.36 -20.77 -12.77
CA PRO A 170 21.50 -21.53 -13.27
C PRO A 170 21.45 -22.98 -12.74
N VAL A 171 21.29 -23.94 -13.66
CA VAL A 171 21.41 -25.37 -13.38
C VAL A 171 22.84 -25.80 -13.73
N SER A 172 23.47 -26.59 -12.87
CA SER A 172 24.85 -27.03 -13.10
C SER A 172 24.96 -27.87 -14.37
N ALA A 173 25.91 -27.54 -15.25
CA ALA A 173 26.14 -28.25 -16.52
C ALA A 173 26.56 -29.71 -16.36
N SER A 174 26.97 -30.14 -15.16
CA SER A 174 27.29 -31.55 -14.86
C SER A 174 26.06 -32.40 -14.51
N THR A 175 24.87 -31.81 -14.47
CA THR A 175 23.63 -32.51 -14.13
C THR A 175 23.16 -33.37 -15.31
N SER A 176 22.89 -34.66 -15.07
CA SER A 176 22.35 -35.55 -16.09
C SER A 176 20.85 -35.28 -16.34
N PRO A 177 20.40 -35.14 -17.60
CA PRO A 177 19.00 -34.86 -17.91
C PRO A 177 18.10 -36.07 -17.65
N PHE A 178 16.90 -35.83 -17.12
CA PHE A 178 15.85 -36.84 -16.94
C PHE A 178 14.61 -36.54 -17.78
N GLY A 179 14.05 -37.57 -18.42
CA GLY A 179 12.78 -37.50 -19.15
C GLY A 179 11.59 -37.95 -18.31
N TYR A 180 10.39 -37.78 -18.86
CA TYR A 180 9.13 -38.20 -18.24
C TYR A 180 8.79 -39.66 -18.55
N ASP A 181 9.55 -40.60 -17.97
CA ASP A 181 9.28 -42.04 -18.13
C ASP A 181 8.50 -42.64 -16.93
N LEU A 182 7.97 -43.86 -17.12
CA LEU A 182 7.20 -44.57 -16.09
C LEU A 182 8.00 -44.85 -14.82
N ILE A 183 9.32 -45.01 -14.93
CA ILE A 183 10.22 -45.29 -13.79
C ILE A 183 10.37 -44.03 -12.95
N MET A 184 10.60 -42.88 -13.59
CA MET A 184 10.68 -41.57 -12.96
C MET A 184 9.34 -41.22 -12.32
N ARG A 185 8.21 -41.48 -12.98
CA ARG A 185 6.88 -41.27 -12.39
C ARG A 185 6.71 -42.00 -11.07
N SER A 186 7.01 -43.30 -11.06
CA SER A 186 6.91 -44.12 -9.84
C SER A 186 7.81 -43.61 -8.70
N ARG A 187 9.02 -43.13 -9.04
CA ARG A 187 9.96 -42.54 -8.07
C ARG A 187 9.45 -41.21 -7.52
N VAL A 188 8.98 -40.31 -8.39
CA VAL A 188 8.45 -39.00 -8.02
C VAL A 188 7.22 -39.15 -7.12
N ASP A 189 6.24 -39.98 -7.49
CA ASP A 189 5.08 -40.29 -6.65
C ASP A 189 5.52 -40.82 -5.26
N GLY A 190 6.44 -41.78 -5.23
CA GLY A 190 6.92 -42.39 -3.98
C GLY A 190 7.72 -41.44 -3.07
N TYR A 191 8.52 -40.55 -3.65
CA TYR A 191 9.30 -39.56 -2.89
C TYR A 191 8.43 -38.44 -2.36
N VAL A 192 7.58 -37.84 -3.19
CA VAL A 192 6.65 -36.79 -2.74
C VAL A 192 5.75 -37.31 -1.62
N LEU A 193 5.20 -38.52 -1.76
CA LEU A 193 4.37 -39.12 -0.71
C LEU A 193 5.10 -39.25 0.64
N LYS A 194 6.37 -39.66 0.63
CA LYS A 194 7.20 -39.77 1.84
C LYS A 194 7.55 -38.40 2.42
N VAL A 195 7.79 -37.40 1.57
CA VAL A 195 8.00 -36.00 2.00
C VAL A 195 6.74 -35.47 2.68
N VAL A 196 5.55 -35.63 2.07
CA VAL A 196 4.28 -35.16 2.61
C VAL A 196 3.89 -35.85 3.92
N LYS A 197 4.02 -37.19 3.98
CA LYS A 197 3.61 -37.99 5.15
C LYS A 197 4.59 -37.92 6.32
N THR A 198 5.89 -37.94 6.04
CA THR A 198 6.92 -38.18 7.08
C THR A 198 8.03 -37.13 7.10
N ALA A 199 7.94 -36.07 6.29
CA ALA A 199 9.00 -35.06 6.12
C ALA A 199 10.38 -35.70 5.86
N ASN A 200 10.40 -36.78 5.06
CA ASN A 200 11.59 -37.60 4.88
C ASN A 200 12.69 -36.82 4.13
N LYS A 201 13.77 -36.50 4.84
CA LYS A 201 14.89 -35.70 4.33
C LYS A 201 15.65 -36.34 3.18
N SER A 202 15.81 -37.67 3.17
CA SER A 202 16.53 -38.35 2.08
C SER A 202 15.69 -38.39 0.80
N CYS A 203 14.38 -38.60 0.92
CA CYS A 203 13.46 -38.48 -0.21
C CYS A 203 13.37 -37.05 -0.74
N ALA A 204 13.34 -36.04 0.13
CA ALA A 204 13.40 -34.63 -0.28
C ALA A 204 14.70 -34.33 -1.06
N ARG A 205 15.85 -34.83 -0.58
CA ARG A 205 17.12 -34.65 -1.30
C ARG A 205 17.14 -35.34 -2.66
N ALA A 206 16.65 -36.58 -2.73
CA ALA A 206 16.52 -37.30 -4.00
C ALA A 206 15.57 -36.59 -4.97
N MET A 207 14.48 -35.99 -4.47
CA MET A 207 13.55 -35.20 -5.28
C MET A 207 14.17 -33.89 -5.79
N SER A 208 15.03 -33.24 -4.98
CA SER A 208 15.79 -32.07 -5.41
C SER A 208 16.74 -32.42 -6.57
N GLU A 209 17.50 -33.51 -6.45
CA GLU A 209 18.40 -34.00 -7.51
C GLU A 209 17.63 -34.38 -8.80
N MET A 210 16.47 -35.02 -8.67
CA MET A 210 15.60 -35.32 -9.82
C MET A 210 15.06 -34.05 -10.48
N SER A 211 14.66 -33.06 -9.69
CA SER A 211 14.17 -31.79 -10.20
C SER A 211 15.26 -31.06 -11.01
N LEU A 212 16.52 -31.08 -10.57
CA LEU A 212 17.64 -30.56 -11.38
C LEU A 212 17.80 -31.34 -12.69
N GLY A 213 17.65 -32.66 -12.66
CA GLY A 213 17.71 -33.50 -13.87
C GLY A 213 16.57 -33.21 -14.84
N PHE A 214 15.35 -32.97 -14.36
CA PHE A 214 14.24 -32.53 -15.21
C PHE A 214 14.52 -31.15 -15.79
N ALA A 215 14.98 -30.19 -14.98
CA ALA A 215 15.35 -28.86 -15.45
C ALA A 215 16.41 -28.89 -16.57
N ALA A 216 17.42 -29.76 -16.42
CA ALA A 216 18.46 -29.95 -17.43
C ALA A 216 17.95 -30.55 -18.75
N ALA A 217 16.82 -31.27 -18.72
CA ALA A 217 16.19 -31.84 -19.92
C ALA A 217 15.26 -30.87 -20.66
N GLN A 218 14.86 -29.75 -20.03
CA GLN A 218 13.94 -28.78 -20.64
C GLN A 218 14.68 -27.72 -21.45
N THR A 219 14.10 -27.38 -22.61
CA THR A 219 14.54 -26.27 -23.48
C THR A 219 13.70 -25.00 -23.29
N MET A 220 12.42 -25.16 -22.93
CA MET A 220 11.50 -24.06 -22.67
C MET A 220 11.75 -23.43 -21.30
N LEU A 221 11.62 -22.11 -21.21
CA LEU A 221 11.93 -21.35 -19.99
C LEU A 221 11.07 -21.79 -18.80
N HIS A 222 9.73 -21.84 -18.94
CA HIS A 222 8.84 -22.06 -17.80
C HIS A 222 9.04 -23.44 -17.14
N PRO A 223 9.01 -24.57 -17.87
CA PRO A 223 9.27 -25.88 -17.26
C PRO A 223 10.69 -26.00 -16.68
N ARG A 224 11.69 -25.40 -17.33
CA ARG A 224 13.08 -25.38 -16.84
C ARG A 224 13.19 -24.65 -15.50
N VAL A 225 12.62 -23.45 -15.41
CA VAL A 225 12.64 -22.63 -14.20
C VAL A 225 11.81 -23.28 -13.10
N PHE A 226 10.63 -23.81 -13.41
CA PHE A 226 9.79 -24.56 -12.48
C PHE A 226 10.56 -25.70 -11.80
N TRP A 227 11.27 -26.51 -12.58
CA TRP A 227 12.06 -27.61 -12.05
C TRP A 227 13.28 -27.14 -11.25
N ALA A 228 13.94 -26.05 -11.67
CA ALA A 228 15.03 -25.46 -10.91
C ALA A 228 14.57 -24.89 -9.54
N VAL A 229 13.41 -24.22 -9.51
CA VAL A 229 12.79 -23.72 -8.28
C VAL A 229 12.32 -24.88 -7.39
N SER A 230 11.70 -25.91 -7.98
CA SER A 230 11.33 -27.14 -7.27
C SER A 230 12.54 -27.81 -6.62
N ALA A 231 13.69 -27.82 -7.31
CA ALA A 231 14.93 -28.34 -6.75
C ALA A 231 15.39 -27.56 -5.50
N GLY A 232 15.32 -26.23 -5.56
CA GLY A 232 15.62 -25.37 -4.41
C GLY A 232 14.68 -25.61 -3.23
N TYR A 233 13.37 -25.73 -3.50
CA TYR A 233 12.36 -26.02 -2.49
C TYR A 233 12.60 -27.38 -1.81
N PHE A 234 12.78 -28.46 -2.58
CA PHE A 234 13.02 -29.78 -2.00
C PHE A 234 14.38 -29.87 -1.27
N GLU A 235 15.38 -29.10 -1.70
CA GLU A 235 16.65 -28.98 -0.97
C GLU A 235 16.44 -28.28 0.39
N ALA A 236 15.64 -27.23 0.43
CA ALA A 236 15.26 -26.54 1.66
C ALA A 236 14.50 -27.46 2.62
N VAL A 237 13.56 -28.27 2.11
CA VAL A 237 12.85 -29.29 2.90
C VAL A 237 13.83 -30.36 3.42
N ALA A 238 14.76 -30.83 2.60
CA ALA A 238 15.76 -31.82 2.99
C ALA A 238 16.67 -31.34 4.13
N LEU A 239 17.01 -30.05 4.12
CA LEU A 239 17.82 -29.42 5.18
C LEU A 239 17.01 -29.06 6.42
N GLY A 240 15.67 -29.19 6.37
CA GLY A 240 14.78 -28.81 7.48
C GLY A 240 14.65 -27.30 7.66
N LEU A 241 14.83 -26.53 6.58
CA LEU A 241 14.72 -25.06 6.59
C LEU A 241 13.28 -24.57 6.35
N CYS A 242 12.44 -25.41 5.74
CA CYS A 242 11.01 -25.10 5.56
C CYS A 242 10.19 -25.60 6.76
N PRO A 243 9.13 -24.89 7.17
CA PRO A 243 8.22 -25.36 8.21
C PRO A 243 7.47 -26.62 7.73
N ALA A 244 7.32 -27.60 8.62
CA ALA A 244 6.59 -28.84 8.35
C ALA A 244 5.06 -28.68 8.51
N ASN A 245 4.51 -27.60 7.96
CA ASN A 245 3.09 -27.24 8.05
C ASN A 245 2.28 -27.74 6.83
N LEU A 246 0.97 -27.48 6.85
CA LEU A 246 0.04 -27.85 5.77
C LEU A 246 0.47 -27.27 4.42
N TYR A 247 0.81 -25.99 4.37
CA TYR A 247 1.12 -25.27 3.13
C TYR A 247 2.33 -25.83 2.40
N SER A 248 3.42 -26.14 3.14
CA SER A 248 4.59 -26.80 2.56
C SER A 248 4.22 -28.18 1.99
N LYS A 249 3.37 -28.96 2.67
CA LYS A 249 2.92 -30.28 2.16
C LYS A 249 2.04 -30.16 0.91
N LEU A 250 1.18 -29.14 0.84
CA LEU A 250 0.35 -28.87 -0.34
C LEU A 250 1.23 -28.49 -1.54
N ALA A 251 2.24 -27.65 -1.35
CA ALA A 251 3.18 -27.28 -2.42
C ALA A 251 3.88 -28.51 -3.03
N ALA A 252 4.37 -29.45 -2.19
CA ALA A 252 4.94 -30.70 -2.69
C ALA A 252 3.93 -31.55 -3.49
N SER A 253 2.66 -31.53 -3.10
CA SER A 253 1.58 -32.25 -3.80
C SER A 253 1.21 -31.59 -5.13
N HIS A 254 1.22 -30.26 -5.20
CA HIS A 254 0.99 -29.52 -6.44
C HIS A 254 2.15 -29.71 -7.43
N VAL A 255 3.40 -29.82 -6.96
CA VAL A 255 4.53 -30.21 -7.83
C VAL A 255 4.30 -31.58 -8.46
N LEU A 256 3.70 -32.52 -7.72
CA LEU A 256 3.34 -33.83 -8.27
C LEU A 256 2.22 -33.75 -9.30
N SER A 257 1.24 -32.87 -9.11
CA SER A 257 0.21 -32.61 -10.11
C SER A 257 0.81 -32.02 -11.39
N GLN A 258 1.66 -31.01 -11.24
CA GLN A 258 2.37 -30.37 -12.35
C GLN A 258 3.29 -31.36 -13.10
N TYR A 259 3.95 -32.28 -12.38
CA TYR A 259 4.70 -33.38 -13.00
C TYR A 259 3.82 -34.22 -13.93
N ARG A 260 2.60 -34.59 -13.50
CA ARG A 260 1.68 -35.41 -14.29
C ARG A 260 1.21 -34.66 -15.54
N SER A 261 0.93 -33.37 -15.42
CA SER A 261 0.59 -32.49 -16.55
C SER A 261 1.73 -32.43 -17.57
N LEU A 262 2.96 -32.16 -17.12
CA LEU A 262 4.15 -32.09 -17.98
C LEU A 262 4.48 -33.45 -18.64
N ALA A 263 4.31 -34.55 -17.91
CA ALA A 263 4.48 -35.90 -18.44
C ALA A 263 3.40 -36.29 -19.47
N GLY A 264 2.23 -35.66 -19.41
CA GLY A 264 1.15 -35.79 -20.39
C GLY A 264 1.39 -35.01 -21.68
N GLY A 265 2.44 -34.20 -21.75
CA GLY A 265 2.79 -33.39 -22.91
C GLY A 265 2.30 -31.94 -22.84
N ASN A 266 1.59 -31.54 -21.77
CA ASN A 266 1.31 -30.13 -21.52
C ASN A 266 2.62 -29.41 -21.17
N VAL A 267 2.83 -28.20 -21.68
CA VAL A 267 4.03 -27.40 -21.42
C VAL A 267 3.73 -26.26 -20.45
N ASP A 268 2.45 -26.01 -20.18
CA ASP A 268 2.04 -24.91 -19.32
C ASP A 268 2.33 -25.20 -17.86
N VAL A 269 2.79 -24.16 -17.15
CA VAL A 269 3.15 -24.23 -15.74
C VAL A 269 2.46 -23.09 -15.01
N SER A 270 1.75 -23.44 -13.93
CA SER A 270 1.09 -22.45 -13.10
C SER A 270 2.08 -21.46 -12.47
N ASP A 271 1.93 -20.19 -12.84
CA ASP A 271 2.61 -19.03 -12.23
C ASP A 271 2.48 -19.05 -10.69
N ARG A 272 1.27 -19.34 -10.18
CA ARG A 272 0.98 -19.36 -8.74
C ARG A 272 1.78 -20.44 -8.00
N LEU A 273 1.93 -21.62 -8.60
CA LEU A 273 2.72 -22.70 -8.00
C LEU A 273 4.20 -22.30 -7.87
N VAL A 274 4.75 -21.65 -8.89
CA VAL A 274 6.15 -21.16 -8.83
C VAL A 274 6.31 -20.09 -7.75
N GLN A 275 5.37 -19.15 -7.63
CA GLN A 275 5.37 -18.16 -6.55
C GLN A 275 5.33 -18.82 -5.16
N ASP A 276 4.51 -19.86 -4.98
CA ASP A 276 4.43 -20.59 -3.71
C ASP A 276 5.77 -21.27 -3.36
N LEU A 277 6.42 -21.89 -4.34
CA LEU A 277 7.73 -22.51 -4.15
C LEU A 277 8.84 -21.47 -3.89
N LEU A 278 8.82 -20.34 -4.61
CA LEU A 278 9.73 -19.23 -4.41
C LEU A 278 9.59 -18.63 -3.00
N PHE A 279 8.36 -18.48 -2.51
CA PHE A 279 8.08 -18.03 -1.15
C PHE A 279 8.79 -18.91 -0.10
N PHE A 280 8.71 -20.23 -0.24
CA PHE A 280 9.41 -21.16 0.65
C PHE A 280 10.93 -21.09 0.49
N CYS A 281 11.44 -20.87 -0.73
CA CYS A 281 12.86 -20.67 -0.98
C CYS A 281 13.37 -19.36 -0.35
N ALA A 282 12.57 -18.30 -0.36
CA ALA A 282 12.86 -17.01 0.29
C ALA A 282 12.93 -17.15 1.82
N HIS A 283 12.05 -17.96 2.41
CA HIS A 283 12.03 -18.19 3.86
C HIS A 283 13.08 -19.21 4.34
N ALA A 284 13.66 -20.01 3.43
CA ALA A 284 14.68 -20.98 3.75
C ALA A 284 16.08 -20.35 3.73
N LEU A 285 16.59 -19.94 4.89
CA LEU A 285 17.95 -19.40 5.05
C LEU A 285 18.96 -20.51 5.39
N PRO A 286 19.80 -20.98 4.45
CA PRO A 286 20.84 -21.94 4.75
C PRO A 286 22.00 -21.27 5.50
N SER A 287 22.51 -21.91 6.56
CA SER A 287 23.75 -21.48 7.22
C SER A 287 24.96 -21.59 6.28
N SER A 288 26.06 -20.87 6.57
CA SER A 288 27.31 -20.95 5.77
C SER A 288 27.79 -22.38 5.55
N ASP A 289 27.65 -23.22 6.57
CA ASP A 289 28.16 -24.58 6.61
C ASP A 289 27.25 -25.59 5.88
N GLN A 290 26.00 -25.22 5.60
CA GLN A 290 25.05 -26.07 4.89
C GLN A 290 25.31 -26.03 3.38
N LYS A 291 25.40 -27.21 2.75
CA LYS A 291 25.52 -27.34 1.30
C LYS A 291 24.13 -27.30 0.67
N ALA A 292 23.74 -26.10 0.21
CA ALA A 292 22.46 -25.84 -0.45
C ALA A 292 22.63 -25.16 -1.84
N PRO A 293 23.34 -25.78 -2.81
CA PRO A 293 23.62 -25.18 -4.11
C PRO A 293 22.38 -24.81 -4.93
N ALA A 294 21.34 -25.66 -4.95
CA ALA A 294 20.13 -25.40 -5.73
C ALA A 294 19.33 -24.25 -5.11
N LEU A 295 19.14 -24.28 -3.79
CA LEU A 295 18.46 -23.22 -3.04
C LEU A 295 19.21 -21.88 -3.17
N ARG A 296 20.54 -21.87 -3.07
CA ARG A 296 21.34 -20.65 -3.26
C ARG A 296 21.24 -20.11 -4.69
N ALA A 297 21.22 -20.98 -5.70
CA ALA A 297 21.04 -20.57 -7.09
C ALA A 297 19.69 -19.88 -7.30
N VAL A 298 18.59 -20.46 -6.79
CA VAL A 298 17.25 -19.86 -6.84
C VAL A 298 17.23 -18.51 -6.11
N ARG A 299 17.73 -18.48 -4.86
CA ARG A 299 17.76 -17.24 -4.06
C ARG A 299 18.60 -16.14 -4.71
N GLN A 300 19.71 -16.48 -5.35
CA GLN A 300 20.56 -15.52 -6.04
C GLN A 300 19.89 -15.00 -7.33
N ALA A 301 19.26 -15.88 -8.11
CA ALA A 301 18.58 -15.50 -9.35
C ALA A 301 17.43 -14.50 -9.09
N TYR A 302 16.71 -14.68 -7.98
CA TYR A 302 15.57 -13.84 -7.59
C TYR A 302 15.92 -12.73 -6.58
N GLY A 303 17.19 -12.53 -6.24
CA GLY A 303 17.59 -11.46 -5.31
C GLY A 303 17.11 -11.64 -3.86
N LEU A 304 16.78 -12.86 -3.45
CA LEU A 304 16.20 -13.22 -2.14
C LEU A 304 17.25 -13.25 -1.01
N THR A 305 18.32 -12.46 -1.08
CA THR A 305 19.46 -12.56 -0.14
C THR A 305 19.24 -11.81 1.17
N LYS A 306 18.29 -10.87 1.20
CA LYS A 306 18.02 -9.98 2.36
C LYS A 306 16.73 -10.32 3.12
N ASP A 307 15.96 -11.31 2.68
CA ASP A 307 14.67 -11.64 3.31
C ASP A 307 14.84 -12.24 4.70
N ILE A 308 14.15 -11.66 5.69
CA ILE A 308 14.06 -12.16 7.06
C ILE A 308 12.86 -13.14 7.11
N PRO A 309 13.04 -14.39 7.56
CA PRO A 309 11.96 -15.35 7.65
C PRO A 309 10.89 -14.87 8.62
N VAL A 310 9.65 -14.87 8.15
CA VAL A 310 8.49 -14.46 8.94
C VAL A 310 7.78 -15.69 9.50
N ASN A 311 7.45 -15.65 10.78
CA ASN A 311 6.56 -16.64 11.35
C ASN A 311 5.10 -16.26 11.05
N TYR A 312 4.57 -16.79 9.95
CA TYR A 312 3.18 -16.58 9.53
C TYR A 312 2.16 -17.49 10.21
N VAL A 313 2.58 -18.33 11.16
CA VAL A 313 1.65 -19.22 11.91
C VAL A 313 1.14 -18.53 13.17
N LYS A 314 1.98 -17.72 13.82
CA LYS A 314 1.61 -16.97 15.02
C LYS A 314 1.13 -15.56 14.63
N PRO A 315 -0.04 -15.11 15.12
CA PRO A 315 -0.47 -13.73 14.96
C PRO A 315 0.56 -12.78 15.56
N GLN A 316 1.05 -11.83 14.76
CA GLN A 316 1.98 -10.79 15.21
C GLN A 316 1.24 -9.45 15.36
N PHE A 317 0.28 -9.18 14.48
CA PHE A 317 -0.54 -7.97 14.48
C PHE A 317 -1.95 -8.26 15.00
N GLY A 318 -2.63 -7.21 15.48
CA GLY A 318 -4.05 -7.28 15.86
C GLY A 318 -4.33 -8.17 17.06
N LEU A 319 -3.33 -8.41 17.90
CA LEU A 319 -3.46 -9.19 19.15
C LEU A 319 -4.33 -8.47 20.19
N PHE A 320 -4.39 -7.14 20.11
CA PHE A 320 -5.16 -6.31 21.01
C PHE A 320 -6.04 -5.36 20.21
N ASP A 321 -7.22 -5.06 20.76
CA ASP A 321 -8.05 -3.97 20.30
C ASP A 321 -7.27 -2.63 20.40
N PRO A 322 -7.11 -1.88 19.30
CA PRO A 322 -6.46 -0.58 19.28
C PRO A 322 -7.02 0.39 20.34
N ALA A 323 -8.32 0.32 20.65
CA ALA A 323 -8.93 1.14 21.69
C ALA A 323 -8.36 0.84 23.09
N VAL A 324 -8.03 -0.41 23.38
CA VAL A 324 -7.41 -0.82 24.64
C VAL A 324 -5.99 -0.28 24.74
N LEU A 325 -5.23 -0.25 23.64
CA LEU A 325 -3.90 0.35 23.58
C LEU A 325 -3.96 1.87 23.79
N VAL A 326 -4.89 2.56 23.13
CA VAL A 326 -5.12 4.00 23.34
C VAL A 326 -5.51 4.29 24.80
N GLN A 327 -6.38 3.47 25.38
CA GLN A 327 -6.78 3.61 26.78
C GLN A 327 -5.60 3.38 27.72
N ALA A 328 -4.76 2.38 27.47
CA ALA A 328 -3.57 2.12 28.26
C ALA A 328 -2.59 3.31 28.22
N ARG A 329 -2.31 3.86 27.03
CA ARG A 329 -1.47 5.07 26.87
C ARG A 329 -2.04 6.26 27.65
N LYS A 330 -3.35 6.49 27.58
CA LYS A 330 -4.01 7.57 28.34
C LYS A 330 -3.91 7.38 29.84
N ARG A 331 -4.08 6.14 30.34
CA ARG A 331 -3.91 5.80 31.76
C ARG A 331 -2.48 6.02 32.23
N ILE A 332 -1.49 5.63 31.41
CA ILE A 332 -0.08 5.85 31.71
C ILE A 332 0.22 7.35 31.77
N ALA A 333 -0.18 8.15 30.77
CA ALA A 333 0.04 9.60 30.76
C ALA A 333 -0.58 10.30 31.99
N ALA A 334 -1.80 9.91 32.38
CA ALA A 334 -2.44 10.43 33.59
C ALA A 334 -1.68 10.03 34.87
N ALA A 335 -1.14 8.82 34.92
CA ALA A 335 -0.30 8.37 36.02
C ALA A 335 1.04 9.13 36.06
N THR A 336 1.68 9.39 34.91
CA THR A 336 2.91 10.18 34.79
C THR A 336 2.73 11.59 35.34
N GLU A 337 1.66 12.29 34.92
CA GLU A 337 1.35 13.64 35.39
C GLU A 337 1.08 13.65 36.91
N THR A 338 0.27 12.70 37.39
CA THR A 338 -0.08 12.60 38.80
C THR A 338 1.15 12.26 39.66
N TRP A 339 2.03 11.37 39.18
CA TRP A 339 3.27 11.00 39.85
C TRP A 339 4.26 12.16 39.91
N SER A 340 4.41 12.90 38.81
CA SER A 340 5.28 14.08 38.75
C SER A 340 4.87 15.11 39.82
N ALA A 341 3.59 15.46 39.90
CA ALA A 341 3.07 16.36 40.92
C ALA A 341 3.26 15.82 42.36
N LEU A 342 3.02 14.53 42.58
CA LEU A 342 3.20 13.90 43.89
C LEU A 342 4.68 13.88 44.32
N SER A 343 5.60 13.58 43.40
CA SER A 343 7.04 13.62 43.64
C SER A 343 7.56 15.05 43.87
N GLY A 344 6.89 16.05 43.28
CA GLY A 344 7.11 17.48 43.53
C GLY A 344 6.59 17.98 44.88
N GLY A 345 5.91 17.14 45.66
CA GLY A 345 5.47 17.44 47.03
C GLY A 345 3.95 17.59 47.22
N ASP A 346 3.12 17.41 46.19
CA ASP A 346 1.66 17.52 46.31
C ASP A 346 1.03 16.25 46.91
N VAL A 347 1.02 16.18 48.24
CA VAL A 347 0.51 15.05 49.03
C VAL A 347 -1.00 14.82 48.84
N HIS A 348 -1.76 15.83 48.41
CA HIS A 348 -3.21 15.69 48.18
C HIS A 348 -3.54 14.74 47.02
N ARG A 349 -2.58 14.51 46.11
CA ARG A 349 -2.73 13.60 44.96
C ARG A 349 -2.47 12.14 45.26
N ILE A 350 -2.08 11.74 46.49
CA ILE A 350 -1.78 10.35 46.85
C ILE A 350 -2.92 9.39 46.48
N LYS A 351 -4.17 9.74 46.80
CA LYS A 351 -5.32 8.90 46.50
C LYS A 351 -5.50 8.73 44.98
N THR A 352 -5.49 9.86 44.27
CA THR A 352 -5.57 9.88 42.80
C THR A 352 -4.44 9.06 42.17
N ALA A 353 -3.20 9.19 42.65
CA ALA A 353 -2.07 8.40 42.17
C ALA A 353 -2.32 6.90 42.36
N THR A 354 -2.77 6.49 43.55
CA THR A 354 -3.08 5.08 43.85
C THR A 354 -4.13 4.52 42.89
N ASP A 355 -5.19 5.29 42.61
CA ASP A 355 -6.24 4.90 41.68
C ASP A 355 -5.71 4.81 40.23
N GLN A 356 -4.92 5.79 39.76
CA GLN A 356 -4.34 5.79 38.41
C GLN A 356 -3.36 4.63 38.19
N PHE A 357 -2.45 4.37 39.13
CA PHE A 357 -1.51 3.25 39.03
C PHE A 357 -2.21 1.88 39.13
N SER A 358 -3.35 1.80 39.81
CA SER A 358 -4.18 0.58 39.80
C SER A 358 -4.76 0.32 38.41
N LEU A 359 -5.20 1.37 37.70
CA LEU A 359 -5.65 1.26 36.31
C LEU A 359 -4.51 0.92 35.35
N VAL A 360 -3.30 1.43 35.59
CA VAL A 360 -2.10 1.06 34.82
C VAL A 360 -1.74 -0.42 35.06
N ALA A 361 -1.77 -0.88 36.31
CA ALA A 361 -1.53 -2.28 36.65
C ALA A 361 -2.53 -3.23 35.95
N GLU A 362 -3.81 -2.87 35.90
CA GLU A 362 -4.84 -3.60 35.13
C GLU A 362 -4.50 -3.67 33.64
N SER A 363 -4.10 -2.54 33.04
CA SER A 363 -3.69 -2.50 31.63
C SER A 363 -2.48 -3.40 31.36
N ILE A 364 -1.49 -3.41 32.26
CA ILE A 364 -0.30 -4.28 32.16
C ILE A 364 -0.71 -5.74 32.16
N LEU A 365 -1.56 -6.15 33.09
CA LEU A 365 -2.02 -7.54 33.19
C LEU A 365 -2.81 -7.98 31.96
N LYS A 366 -3.61 -7.07 31.38
CA LYS A 366 -4.42 -7.35 30.19
C LYS A 366 -3.59 -7.44 28.90
N LEU A 367 -2.63 -6.54 28.72
CA LEU A 367 -1.86 -6.40 27.48
C LEU A 367 -0.56 -7.19 27.48
N HIS A 368 0.01 -7.47 28.66
CA HIS A 368 1.28 -8.18 28.77
C HIS A 368 1.30 -9.04 30.05
N PRO A 369 0.84 -10.30 29.98
CA PRO A 369 0.80 -11.20 31.14
C PRO A 369 2.16 -11.39 31.83
N GLY A 370 3.27 -11.33 31.07
CA GLY A 370 4.64 -11.36 31.61
C GLY A 370 5.01 -10.16 32.50
N GLY A 371 4.18 -9.11 32.51
CA GLY A 371 4.35 -7.88 33.28
C GLY A 371 3.72 -7.93 34.66
N ALA A 372 3.13 -9.07 35.08
CA ALA A 372 2.45 -9.18 36.37
C ALA A 372 3.33 -8.78 37.57
N GLY A 373 4.62 -9.10 37.52
CA GLY A 373 5.59 -8.68 38.55
C GLY A 373 5.75 -7.16 38.63
N LEU A 374 5.78 -6.47 37.48
CA LEU A 374 5.88 -5.01 37.43
C LEU A 374 4.60 -4.34 37.92
N ALA A 375 3.45 -4.84 37.50
CA ALA A 375 2.14 -4.38 37.98
C ALA A 375 2.05 -4.45 39.51
N ALA A 376 2.41 -5.59 40.09
CA ALA A 376 2.43 -5.78 41.55
C ALA A 376 3.43 -4.85 42.25
N ALA A 377 4.63 -4.65 41.68
CA ALA A 377 5.63 -3.76 42.26
C ALA A 377 5.18 -2.28 42.26
N LEU A 378 4.52 -1.82 41.19
CA LEU A 378 3.96 -0.47 41.11
C LEU A 378 2.81 -0.25 42.11
N THR A 379 1.90 -1.22 42.26
CA THR A 379 0.85 -1.17 43.28
C THR A 379 1.46 -1.11 44.69
N ARG A 380 2.47 -1.93 44.98
CA ARG A 380 3.19 -1.92 46.26
C ARG A 380 3.89 -0.59 46.53
N ALA A 381 4.48 0.03 45.50
CA ALA A 381 5.09 1.35 45.60
C ALA A 381 4.04 2.41 46.02
N MET A 382 2.86 2.42 45.38
CA MET A 382 1.79 3.35 45.74
C MET A 382 1.24 3.11 47.14
N GLU A 383 1.05 1.85 47.54
CA GLU A 383 0.63 1.51 48.91
C GLU A 383 1.63 2.00 49.96
N THR A 384 2.92 1.92 49.65
CA THR A 384 4.00 2.40 50.53
C THR A 384 3.92 3.91 50.72
N VAL A 385 3.75 4.66 49.61
CA VAL A 385 3.57 6.12 49.65
C VAL A 385 2.28 6.49 50.38
N ALA A 386 1.17 5.83 50.09
CA ALA A 386 -0.11 6.07 50.72
C ALA A 386 -0.08 5.81 52.24
N ARG A 387 0.59 4.74 52.69
CA ARG A 387 0.77 4.43 54.11
C ARG A 387 1.63 5.46 54.83
N SER A 388 2.64 6.00 54.14
CA SER A 388 3.53 7.03 54.70
C SER A 388 2.84 8.39 54.87
N GLY A 389 1.86 8.70 54.01
CA GLY A 389 1.21 10.01 53.94
C GLY A 389 2.15 11.17 53.58
N LYS A 390 3.34 10.85 53.05
CA LYS A 390 4.41 11.80 52.72
C LYS A 390 4.79 11.65 51.24
N PRO A 391 5.44 12.66 50.63
CA PRO A 391 5.97 12.50 49.29
C PRO A 391 7.00 11.36 49.24
N PRO A 392 7.12 10.65 48.09
CA PRO A 392 8.07 9.55 47.94
C PRO A 392 9.51 10.05 48.12
N VAL A 393 10.37 9.19 48.67
CA VAL A 393 11.81 9.44 48.71
C VAL A 393 12.37 9.49 47.28
N ALA A 394 13.43 10.27 47.06
CA ALA A 394 14.00 10.51 45.72
C ALA A 394 14.33 9.20 44.97
N ALA A 395 14.84 8.18 45.66
CA ALA A 395 15.12 6.87 45.06
C ALA A 395 13.84 6.20 44.53
N LEU A 396 12.76 6.20 45.30
CA LEU A 396 11.48 5.61 44.89
C LEU A 396 10.81 6.44 43.79
N ALA A 397 10.88 7.76 43.90
CA ALA A 397 10.42 8.69 42.87
C ALA A 397 11.07 8.37 41.52
N MET A 398 12.39 8.14 41.52
CA MET A 398 13.16 7.84 40.32
C MET A 398 12.80 6.48 39.72
N GLU A 399 12.80 5.38 40.49
CA GLU A 399 12.49 4.05 39.91
C GLU A 399 11.06 3.95 39.36
N VAL A 400 10.08 4.57 40.03
CA VAL A 400 8.71 4.61 39.51
C VAL A 400 8.66 5.46 38.23
N ALA A 401 9.39 6.57 38.17
CA ALA A 401 9.49 7.37 36.95
C ALA A 401 10.13 6.58 35.81
N THR A 402 11.20 5.81 36.07
CA THR A 402 11.83 4.92 35.07
C THR A 402 10.87 3.84 34.58
N ALA A 403 10.09 3.24 35.50
CA ALA A 403 9.11 2.22 35.15
C ALA A 403 7.97 2.80 34.30
N VAL A 404 7.46 3.98 34.64
CA VAL A 404 6.43 4.68 33.86
C VAL A 404 6.96 5.09 32.49
N LEU A 405 8.18 5.65 32.41
CA LEU A 405 8.85 6.01 31.16
C LEU A 405 9.03 4.79 30.25
N TYR A 406 9.43 3.66 30.82
CA TYR A 406 9.52 2.40 30.09
C TYR A 406 8.16 1.96 29.55
N LEU A 407 7.10 2.04 30.37
CA LEU A 407 5.74 1.70 29.93
C LEU A 407 5.25 2.63 28.82
N GLU A 408 5.50 3.94 28.90
CA GLU A 408 5.19 4.89 27.81
C GLU A 408 5.88 4.47 26.51
N ALA A 409 7.20 4.26 26.55
CA ALA A 409 7.96 3.87 25.37
C ALA A 409 7.59 2.48 24.83
N ALA A 410 7.29 1.53 25.71
CA ALA A 410 6.93 0.17 25.34
C ALA A 410 5.52 0.09 24.73
N TYR A 411 4.57 0.90 25.18
CA TYR A 411 3.18 0.87 24.70
C TYR A 411 2.96 1.79 23.48
N ASP A 412 3.87 2.72 23.24
CA ASP A 412 3.94 3.48 21.99
C ASP A 412 4.44 2.62 20.82
N ASP A 413 5.42 1.74 21.08
CA ASP A 413 6.05 0.89 20.07
C ASP A 413 5.83 -0.61 20.35
N LEU A 414 4.67 -0.97 20.91
CA LEU A 414 4.39 -2.33 21.38
C LEU A 414 4.74 -3.37 20.31
N ASP A 415 5.75 -4.18 20.62
CA ASP A 415 6.03 -5.44 19.91
C ASP A 415 5.69 -6.59 20.87
N PRO A 416 4.47 -7.14 20.78
CA PRO A 416 4.02 -8.22 21.65
C PRO A 416 4.79 -9.53 21.47
N THR A 417 5.61 -9.64 20.42
CA THR A 417 6.45 -10.81 20.18
C THR A 417 7.84 -10.70 20.81
N SER A 418 8.19 -9.53 21.36
CA SER A 418 9.52 -9.28 21.94
C SER A 418 9.70 -9.97 23.30
N GLU A 419 10.62 -10.95 23.37
CA GLU A 419 11.02 -11.58 24.64
C GLU A 419 11.68 -10.57 25.62
N GLU A 420 12.21 -9.47 25.07
CA GLU A 420 12.83 -8.39 25.85
C GLU A 420 11.84 -7.72 26.81
N MET A 421 10.56 -7.60 26.45
CA MET A 421 9.58 -6.87 27.24
C MET A 421 9.30 -7.56 28.58
N ALA A 422 9.23 -8.89 28.56
CA ALA A 422 9.10 -9.71 29.77
C ALA A 422 10.34 -9.59 30.68
N SER A 423 11.54 -9.68 30.08
CA SER A 423 12.81 -9.55 30.81
C SER A 423 12.95 -8.16 31.47
N ARG A 424 12.72 -7.08 30.71
CA ARG A 424 12.79 -5.70 31.22
C ARG A 424 11.74 -5.42 32.30
N SER A 425 10.50 -5.89 32.12
CA SER A 425 9.44 -5.78 33.13
C SER A 425 9.83 -6.45 34.44
N MET A 426 10.45 -7.63 34.37
CA MET A 426 10.97 -8.35 35.54
C MET A 426 12.14 -7.62 36.21
N SER A 427 13.06 -7.02 35.43
CA SER A 427 14.16 -6.23 36.01
C SER A 427 13.62 -5.01 36.77
N LEU A 428 12.72 -4.23 36.16
CA LEU A 428 12.08 -3.07 36.79
C LEU A 428 11.31 -3.45 38.06
N ALA A 429 10.60 -4.59 38.04
CA ALA A 429 9.91 -5.10 39.22
C ALA A 429 10.88 -5.40 40.38
N LYS A 430 12.04 -5.99 40.10
CA LYS A 430 13.08 -6.26 41.11
C LYS A 430 13.63 -4.96 41.69
N ARG A 431 13.95 -3.98 40.85
CA ARG A 431 14.47 -2.67 41.26
C ARG A 431 13.48 -1.89 42.13
N LEU A 432 12.21 -1.84 41.74
CA LEU A 432 11.15 -1.21 42.55
C LEU A 432 11.04 -1.86 43.92
N ASN A 433 11.02 -3.20 43.99
CA ASN A 433 10.98 -3.91 45.27
C ASN A 433 12.25 -3.66 46.10
N HIS A 434 13.43 -3.64 45.48
CA HIS A 434 14.68 -3.33 46.15
C HIS A 434 14.67 -1.95 46.80
N VAL A 435 14.19 -0.91 46.11
CA VAL A 435 14.08 0.44 46.67
C VAL A 435 13.05 0.50 47.79
N ILE A 436 11.92 -0.21 47.67
CA ILE A 436 10.92 -0.29 48.73
C ILE A 436 11.50 -0.94 50.00
N ASP A 437 12.33 -1.98 49.85
CA ASP A 437 12.87 -2.76 50.97
C ASP A 437 14.14 -2.17 51.59
N LEU A 438 15.05 -1.59 50.78
CA LEU A 438 16.37 -1.14 51.19
C LEU A 438 16.59 0.38 51.08
N GLY A 439 15.70 1.10 50.39
CA GLY A 439 15.72 2.56 50.31
C GLY A 439 16.75 3.18 49.36
N ALA A 440 17.52 2.37 48.61
CA ALA A 440 18.56 2.84 47.70
C ALA A 440 18.34 2.33 46.26
N SER A 441 18.49 3.19 45.27
CA SER A 441 18.43 2.82 43.85
C SER A 441 19.70 2.11 43.39
N GLU A 442 19.52 1.15 42.49
CA GLU A 442 20.62 0.48 41.80
C GLU A 442 21.13 1.35 40.62
N PRO A 443 22.39 1.18 40.15
CA PRO A 443 22.88 1.85 38.96
C PRO A 443 22.00 1.59 37.74
N LEU A 444 21.92 2.55 36.81
CA LEU A 444 21.17 2.37 35.57
C LEU A 444 21.82 1.28 34.71
N GLU A 445 20.98 0.46 34.07
CA GLU A 445 21.43 -0.49 33.07
C GLU A 445 21.58 0.21 31.71
N ALA A 446 22.44 -0.30 30.82
CA ALA A 446 22.71 0.31 29.52
C ALA A 446 21.45 0.56 28.67
N TRP A 447 20.46 -0.34 28.74
CA TRP A 447 19.20 -0.17 28.01
C TRP A 447 18.32 0.94 28.59
N MET A 448 18.43 1.25 29.89
CA MET A 448 17.70 2.36 30.52
C MET A 448 18.31 3.70 30.10
N GLU A 449 19.65 3.77 30.03
CA GLU A 449 20.34 4.96 29.51
C GLU A 449 19.93 5.24 28.06
N GLU A 450 19.85 4.19 27.24
CA GLU A 450 19.35 4.31 25.87
C GLU A 450 17.87 4.69 25.81
N LEU A 451 17.03 4.16 26.71
CA LEU A 451 15.64 4.57 26.86
C LEU A 451 15.53 6.08 27.18
N TYR A 452 16.31 6.58 28.13
CA TYR A 452 16.33 8.00 28.47
C TYR A 452 16.76 8.86 27.28
N ARG A 453 17.82 8.45 26.58
CA ARG A 453 18.29 9.16 25.38
C ARG A 453 17.20 9.21 24.31
N ARG A 454 16.60 8.06 23.98
CA ARG A 454 15.54 7.94 22.98
C ARG A 454 14.31 8.76 23.33
N VAL A 455 13.83 8.71 24.57
CA VAL A 455 12.64 9.48 24.97
C VAL A 455 12.94 10.97 25.04
N SER A 456 14.11 11.36 25.56
CA SER A 456 14.56 12.75 25.55
C SER A 456 14.62 13.30 24.13
N ASP A 457 15.25 12.58 23.20
CA ASP A 457 15.33 12.99 21.79
C ASP A 457 13.94 13.13 21.16
N ARG A 458 13.04 12.19 21.45
CA ARG A 458 11.65 12.25 20.96
C ARG A 458 10.86 13.42 21.55
N GLN A 459 11.02 13.70 22.85
CA GLN A 459 10.34 14.82 23.52
C GLN A 459 10.86 16.17 23.02
N ILE A 460 12.18 16.30 22.85
CA ILE A 460 12.80 17.49 22.25
C ILE A 460 12.24 17.70 20.85
N MET A 461 12.22 16.66 20.02
CA MET A 461 11.67 16.76 18.66
C MET A 461 10.17 17.10 18.65
N GLY A 462 9.37 16.52 19.54
CA GLY A 462 7.94 16.84 19.67
C GLY A 462 7.71 18.31 20.01
N SER A 463 8.43 18.84 21.00
CA SER A 463 8.36 20.27 21.35
C SER A 463 8.77 21.17 20.19
N VAL A 464 9.81 20.80 19.44
CA VAL A 464 10.29 21.56 18.28
C VAL A 464 9.25 21.53 17.15
N VAL A 465 8.63 20.38 16.89
CA VAL A 465 7.55 20.27 15.89
C VAL A 465 6.33 21.09 16.28
N ASP A 466 5.91 21.06 17.54
CA ASP A 466 4.75 21.83 18.02
C ASP A 466 5.01 23.34 17.95
N GLU A 467 6.23 23.78 18.26
CA GLU A 467 6.67 25.17 18.10
C GLU A 467 6.68 25.58 16.62
N LEU A 468 7.20 24.72 15.73
CA LEU A 468 7.17 24.95 14.28
C LEU A 468 5.75 25.00 13.73
N ARG A 469 4.84 24.13 14.16
CA ARG A 469 3.41 24.15 13.77
C ARG A 469 2.73 25.43 14.21
N THR A 470 2.95 25.83 15.46
CA THR A 470 2.38 27.08 15.99
C THR A 470 2.88 28.28 15.19
N THR A 471 4.20 28.32 14.93
CA THR A 471 4.82 29.39 14.15
C THR A 471 4.35 29.40 12.69
N LEU A 472 4.18 28.23 12.08
CA LEU A 472 3.65 28.10 10.72
C LEU A 472 2.20 28.59 10.65
N SER A 473 1.36 28.21 11.61
CA SER A 473 -0.04 28.64 11.68
C SER A 473 -0.16 30.16 11.85
N ASP A 474 0.72 30.78 12.66
CA ASP A 474 0.82 32.24 12.77
C ASP A 474 1.18 32.88 11.41
N VAL A 475 2.15 32.31 10.68
CA VAL A 475 2.56 32.79 9.35
C VAL A 475 1.43 32.65 8.34
N GLU A 476 0.76 31.50 8.29
CA GLU A 476 -0.41 31.25 7.45
C GLU A 476 -1.53 32.24 7.72
N GLY A 477 -1.85 32.49 9.00
CA GLY A 477 -2.86 33.46 9.40
C GLY A 477 -2.50 34.89 8.98
N GLY A 478 -1.23 35.28 9.16
CA GLY A 478 -0.72 36.60 8.74
C GLY A 478 -0.77 36.79 7.22
N LEU A 479 -0.37 35.77 6.45
CA LEU A 479 -0.45 35.80 4.99
C LEU A 479 -1.90 35.76 4.48
N ASP A 480 -2.79 34.92 5.03
CA ASP A 480 -4.21 34.86 4.64
C ASP A 480 -4.92 36.19 4.90
N ALA A 481 -4.67 36.83 6.05
CA ALA A 481 -5.21 38.14 6.35
C ALA A 481 -4.77 39.21 5.34
N PHE A 482 -3.50 39.18 4.93
CA PHE A 482 -2.97 40.04 3.87
C PHE A 482 -3.54 39.69 2.49
N PHE A 483 -3.70 38.40 2.16
CA PHE A 483 -4.24 37.94 0.87
C PHE A 483 -5.70 38.39 0.69
N ARG A 484 -6.47 38.44 1.78
CA ARG A 484 -7.85 38.95 1.77
C ARG A 484 -7.91 40.48 1.65
N GLN A 485 -6.92 41.20 2.17
CA GLN A 485 -6.86 42.67 2.16
C GLN A 485 -5.42 43.16 1.89
N PRO A 486 -4.97 43.18 0.62
CA PRO A 486 -3.59 43.52 0.27
C PRO A 486 -3.18 44.96 0.63
N GLU A 487 -4.15 45.86 0.80
CA GLU A 487 -3.96 47.24 1.25
C GLU A 487 -3.47 47.32 2.70
N ASN A 488 -3.83 46.32 3.52
CA ASN A 488 -3.53 46.28 4.94
C ASN A 488 -2.28 45.45 5.20
N LYS A 489 -1.13 46.12 5.27
CA LYS A 489 0.17 45.49 5.55
C LYS A 489 0.43 45.17 7.02
N LEU A 490 -0.44 45.59 7.95
CA LEU A 490 -0.25 45.36 9.39
C LEU A 490 -0.02 43.88 9.76
N PRO A 491 -0.79 42.90 9.21
CA PRO A 491 -0.59 41.49 9.51
C PRO A 491 0.76 40.92 9.04
N LEU A 492 1.39 41.52 8.03
CA LEU A 492 2.68 41.06 7.50
C LEU A 492 3.89 41.44 8.36
N HIS A 493 3.78 42.42 9.26
CA HIS A 493 4.95 42.90 10.01
C HIS A 493 5.60 41.85 10.91
N GLU A 494 4.82 40.91 11.43
CA GLU A 494 5.33 39.84 12.31
C GLU A 494 5.85 38.62 11.53
N VAL A 495 5.41 38.45 10.28
CA VAL A 495 5.70 37.26 9.44
C VAL A 495 7.20 37.07 9.16
N PRO A 496 7.99 38.09 8.77
CA PRO A 496 9.42 37.93 8.56
C PRO A 496 10.18 37.43 9.80
N GLY A 497 9.80 37.91 10.99
CA GLY A 497 10.40 37.49 12.25
C GLY A 497 10.11 36.02 12.56
N LYS A 498 8.89 35.56 12.28
CA LYS A 498 8.46 34.16 12.45
C LYS A 498 9.18 33.23 11.46
N LEU A 499 9.29 33.61 10.19
CA LEU A 499 10.06 32.86 9.18
C LEU A 499 11.55 32.78 9.50
N ALA A 500 12.14 33.84 10.07
CA ALA A 500 13.52 33.82 10.54
C ALA A 500 13.74 32.87 11.72
N SER A 501 12.78 32.79 12.65
CA SER A 501 12.79 31.82 13.74
C SER A 501 12.73 30.38 13.21
N MET A 502 11.79 30.08 12.31
CA MET A 502 11.66 28.76 11.66
C MET A 502 12.95 28.35 10.94
N ARG A 503 13.58 29.27 10.20
CA ARG A 503 14.88 29.04 9.55
C ARG A 503 15.94 28.61 10.56
N GLY A 504 16.02 29.29 11.71
CA GLY A 504 16.96 28.95 12.78
C GLY A 504 16.77 27.50 13.26
N VAL A 505 15.52 27.12 13.51
CA VAL A 505 15.16 25.76 13.92
C VAL A 505 15.52 24.73 12.85
N PHE A 506 15.15 24.96 11.59
CA PHE A 506 15.50 24.05 10.49
C PHE A 506 17.01 23.88 10.31
N SER A 507 17.79 24.96 10.47
CA SER A 507 19.24 24.90 10.40
C SER A 507 19.86 24.04 11.51
N VAL A 508 19.32 24.13 12.74
CA VAL A 508 19.78 23.31 13.88
C VAL A 508 19.43 21.83 13.68
N LEU A 509 18.28 21.55 13.05
CA LEU A 509 17.86 20.18 12.73
C LEU A 509 18.61 19.55 11.55
N GLY A 510 19.41 20.33 10.82
CA GLY A 510 20.14 19.93 9.61
C GLY A 510 19.27 19.86 8.36
N LEU A 511 18.15 20.61 8.32
CA LEU A 511 17.21 20.68 7.20
C LEU A 511 17.52 21.90 6.32
N GLU A 512 18.64 21.83 5.60
CA GLU A 512 19.17 22.98 4.85
C GLU A 512 18.20 23.50 3.78
N GLN A 513 17.49 22.61 3.09
CA GLN A 513 16.52 22.95 2.06
C GLN A 513 15.31 23.72 2.63
N ALA A 514 14.81 23.30 3.80
CA ALA A 514 13.72 23.99 4.48
C ALA A 514 14.17 25.34 5.06
N ALA A 515 15.40 25.42 5.58
CA ALA A 515 15.99 26.67 6.03
C ALA A 515 16.15 27.67 4.87
N LEU A 516 16.53 27.20 3.68
CA LEU A 516 16.61 27.99 2.46
C LEU A 516 15.21 28.46 2.02
N ALA A 517 14.21 27.58 2.02
CA ALA A 517 12.83 27.94 1.69
C ALA A 517 12.29 29.05 2.60
N ALA A 518 12.44 28.90 3.93
CA ALA A 518 11.99 29.91 4.90
C ALA A 518 12.71 31.26 4.71
N LEU A 519 13.99 31.25 4.30
CA LEU A 519 14.73 32.47 3.94
C LEU A 519 14.12 33.15 2.72
N ARG A 520 13.86 32.40 1.64
CA ARG A 520 13.32 32.94 0.38
C ARG A 520 11.91 33.49 0.55
N MET A 521 11.09 32.80 1.32
CA MET A 521 9.74 33.25 1.67
C MET A 521 9.80 34.56 2.48
N ARG A 522 10.74 34.67 3.43
CA ARG A 522 10.94 35.90 4.19
C ARG A 522 11.30 37.06 3.27
N ASP A 523 12.26 36.86 2.37
CA ASP A 523 12.70 37.90 1.44
C ASP A 523 11.55 38.36 0.52
N GLN A 524 10.67 37.45 0.09
CA GLN A 524 9.46 37.78 -0.67
C GLN A 524 8.46 38.60 0.15
N VAL A 525 8.22 38.24 1.42
CA VAL A 525 7.32 38.99 2.31
C VAL A 525 7.88 40.38 2.63
N GLU A 526 9.20 40.51 2.82
CA GLU A 526 9.86 41.80 3.01
C GLU A 526 9.73 42.68 1.76
N LEU A 527 9.82 42.11 0.56
CA LEU A 527 9.57 42.83 -0.68
C LEU A 527 8.11 43.33 -0.76
N CYS A 528 7.12 42.53 -0.34
CA CYS A 528 5.72 42.96 -0.26
C CYS A 528 5.50 44.11 0.73
N LEU A 529 6.23 44.12 1.86
CA LEU A 529 6.18 45.23 2.82
C LEU A 529 6.72 46.53 2.21
N LEU A 530 7.82 46.44 1.44
CA LEU A 530 8.53 47.59 0.86
C LEU A 530 7.87 48.16 -0.41
N SER A 531 7.13 47.36 -1.19
CA SER A 531 6.53 47.81 -2.45
C SER A 531 5.35 48.76 -2.23
N GLU A 532 5.41 49.98 -2.75
CA GLU A 532 4.29 50.95 -2.69
C GLU A 532 3.25 50.73 -3.80
N GLU A 533 3.62 50.06 -4.89
CA GLU A 533 2.73 49.74 -6.01
C GLU A 533 2.32 48.26 -5.96
N VAL A 534 1.05 48.03 -5.67
CA VAL A 534 0.40 46.70 -5.66
C VAL A 534 -0.04 46.41 -7.09
N SER A 535 0.87 45.98 -7.96
CA SER A 535 0.50 45.57 -9.32
C SER A 535 -0.24 44.22 -9.26
N GLU A 536 -1.55 44.21 -9.50
CA GLU A 536 -2.44 43.03 -9.35
C GLU A 536 -1.94 41.77 -10.09
N LEU A 537 -1.21 41.93 -11.19
CA LEU A 537 -0.69 40.83 -12.01
C LEU A 537 0.59 40.15 -11.46
N GLY A 538 1.38 40.83 -10.62
CA GLY A 538 2.62 40.29 -10.05
C GLY A 538 2.44 39.54 -8.73
N ILE A 539 1.39 39.90 -7.98
CA ILE A 539 1.18 39.38 -6.63
C ILE A 539 0.51 37.99 -6.67
N SER A 540 -0.34 37.72 -7.66
CA SER A 540 -0.98 36.40 -7.84
C SER A 540 0.04 35.26 -7.95
N GLY A 541 1.11 35.45 -8.72
CA GLY A 541 2.19 34.44 -8.84
C GLY A 541 3.07 34.29 -7.59
N VAL A 542 3.22 35.35 -6.78
CA VAL A 542 3.92 35.27 -5.49
C VAL A 542 3.03 34.60 -4.43
N PHE A 543 1.73 34.87 -4.46
CA PHE A 543 0.74 34.23 -3.59
C PHE A 543 0.71 32.72 -3.77
N GLU A 544 0.64 32.25 -5.02
CA GLU A 544 0.62 30.82 -5.32
C GLU A 544 1.91 30.13 -4.83
N LYS A 545 3.08 30.74 -5.06
CA LYS A 545 4.38 30.20 -4.62
C LYS A 545 4.54 30.16 -3.09
N LEU A 546 4.13 31.23 -2.39
CA LEU A 546 4.15 31.28 -0.93
C LEU A 546 3.17 30.26 -0.33
N GLY A 547 1.97 30.16 -0.88
CA GLY A 547 0.96 29.18 -0.47
C GLY A 547 1.42 27.74 -0.68
N ASN A 548 1.97 27.42 -1.86
CA ASN A 548 2.54 26.10 -2.16
C ASN A 548 3.69 25.76 -1.21
N SER A 549 4.61 26.70 -1.00
CA SER A 549 5.78 26.48 -0.12
C SER A 549 5.38 26.33 1.35
N LEU A 550 4.36 27.06 1.83
CA LEU A 550 3.79 26.89 3.16
C LEU A 550 3.15 25.51 3.32
N GLY A 551 2.33 25.08 2.34
CA GLY A 551 1.70 23.77 2.36
C GLY A 551 2.74 22.64 2.41
N VAL A 552 3.77 22.71 1.57
CA VAL A 552 4.89 21.74 1.56
C VAL A 552 5.69 21.78 2.88
N MET A 553 5.86 22.96 3.48
CA MET A 553 6.53 23.10 4.76
C MET A 553 5.69 22.53 5.92
N GLY A 554 4.36 22.65 5.86
CA GLY A 554 3.44 21.94 6.74
C GLY A 554 3.61 20.42 6.63
N PHE A 555 3.66 19.89 5.40
CA PHE A 555 3.93 18.46 5.18
C PHE A 555 5.29 18.01 5.71
N LEU A 556 6.34 18.82 5.54
CA LEU A 556 7.66 18.55 6.13
C LEU A 556 7.57 18.48 7.65
N ILE A 557 6.92 19.44 8.30
CA ILE A 557 6.79 19.51 9.76
C ILE A 557 6.00 18.31 10.29
N ASP A 558 4.92 17.93 9.60
CA ASP A 558 4.16 16.73 9.94
C ASP A 558 5.02 15.46 9.77
N MET A 559 5.81 15.37 8.70
CA MET A 559 6.71 14.25 8.47
C MET A 559 7.84 14.18 9.51
N LEU A 560 8.36 15.31 10.01
CA LEU A 560 9.37 15.33 11.08
C LEU A 560 8.88 14.68 12.37
N SER A 561 7.57 14.68 12.62
CA SER A 561 6.98 14.05 13.81
C SER A 561 6.99 12.52 13.76
N TYR A 562 7.09 11.94 12.56
CA TYR A 562 7.05 10.48 12.35
C TYR A 562 8.36 9.90 11.76
N GLN A 563 9.01 10.60 10.83
CA GLN A 563 10.15 10.09 10.04
C GLN A 563 11.19 11.18 9.72
N ARG A 564 12.08 11.46 10.69
CA ARG A 564 13.11 12.51 10.58
C ARG A 564 14.08 12.31 9.40
N GLU A 565 14.56 11.09 9.18
CA GLU A 565 15.55 10.83 8.13
C GLU A 565 14.96 10.91 6.73
N LEU A 566 13.69 10.55 6.57
CA LEU A 566 12.98 10.69 5.31
C LEU A 566 12.67 12.17 5.00
N ALA A 567 12.24 12.93 6.01
CA ALA A 567 12.01 14.38 5.90
C ALA A 567 13.24 15.16 5.40
N LYS A 568 14.46 14.71 5.71
CA LYS A 568 15.71 15.33 5.21
C LYS A 568 15.93 15.12 3.71
N LYS A 569 15.42 14.01 3.15
CA LYS A 569 15.72 13.60 1.77
C LYS A 569 14.62 13.98 0.79
N LEU A 570 13.38 14.02 1.24
CA LEU A 570 12.21 14.17 0.35
C LEU A 570 11.87 15.62 0.00
N PHE A 571 12.51 16.63 0.59
CA PHE A 571 12.12 18.02 0.37
C PHE A 571 13.28 18.85 -0.15
N VAL A 572 13.04 19.56 -1.25
CA VAL A 572 14.05 20.34 -1.97
C VAL A 572 13.46 21.69 -2.32
N TYR A 573 14.26 22.75 -2.19
CA TYR A 573 13.91 24.05 -2.73
C TYR A 573 14.39 24.15 -4.17
N ASP A 574 13.45 24.43 -5.09
CA ASP A 574 13.74 24.58 -6.52
C ASP A 574 14.05 26.05 -6.81
N ASP A 575 15.31 26.39 -7.04
CA ASP A 575 15.75 27.76 -7.35
C ASP A 575 15.24 28.27 -8.71
N GLU A 576 14.92 27.38 -9.67
CA GLU A 576 14.40 27.77 -10.98
C GLU A 576 12.94 28.19 -10.90
N LEU A 577 12.15 27.48 -10.09
CA LEU A 577 10.72 27.74 -9.92
C LEU A 577 10.42 28.66 -8.73
N GLY A 578 11.37 28.79 -7.80
CA GLY A 578 11.25 29.62 -6.60
C GLY A 578 10.24 29.06 -5.61
N GLU A 579 10.15 27.74 -5.50
CA GLU A 579 9.18 27.03 -4.66
C GLU A 579 9.85 25.94 -3.84
N PHE A 580 9.34 25.74 -2.61
CA PHE A 580 9.68 24.57 -1.82
C PHE A 580 8.82 23.38 -2.24
N ARG A 581 9.46 22.25 -2.57
CA ARG A 581 8.79 21.10 -3.17
C ARG A 581 9.07 19.81 -2.42
N SER A 582 8.05 18.97 -2.37
CA SER A 582 8.18 17.58 -1.99
C SER A 582 8.53 16.76 -3.24
N LEU A 583 9.48 15.85 -3.11
CA LEU A 583 9.85 14.85 -4.11
C LEU A 583 8.86 13.67 -4.14
N MET A 584 7.84 13.67 -3.27
CA MET A 584 6.73 12.73 -3.31
C MET A 584 6.01 12.81 -4.66
N GLY A 585 5.80 11.66 -5.30
CA GLY A 585 4.92 11.59 -6.49
C GLY A 585 5.52 12.01 -7.85
N ARG A 586 6.80 11.70 -8.14
CA ARG A 586 7.25 11.55 -9.54
C ARG A 586 8.10 10.30 -9.74
N SER A 587 7.43 9.16 -9.90
CA SER A 587 7.96 8.04 -10.69
C SER A 587 8.07 8.47 -12.15
N LYS A 588 9.11 9.24 -12.48
CA LYS A 588 9.60 9.27 -13.87
C LYS A 588 10.22 7.90 -14.10
N ALA A 589 9.62 7.10 -14.97
CA ALA A 589 10.22 5.86 -15.45
C ALA A 589 11.71 6.10 -15.77
N PRO A 590 12.60 5.15 -15.46
CA PRO A 590 14.00 5.31 -15.80
C PRO A 590 14.09 5.50 -17.32
N VAL A 591 14.59 6.67 -17.72
CA VAL A 591 14.99 6.91 -19.10
C VAL A 591 16.15 5.95 -19.34
N LEU A 592 15.89 4.88 -20.08
CA LEU A 592 16.94 4.00 -20.58
C LEU A 592 17.89 4.85 -21.42
N ASP A 593 19.17 4.89 -21.02
CA ASP A 593 20.25 5.47 -21.79
C ASP A 593 20.22 4.93 -23.23
N ALA A 594 19.94 5.81 -24.18
CA ALA A 594 20.25 5.58 -25.58
C ALA A 594 21.78 5.74 -25.77
N PRO A 595 22.44 4.90 -26.59
CA PRO A 595 23.90 4.91 -26.73
C PRO A 595 24.42 6.22 -27.34
N PRO A 596 25.67 6.61 -27.06
CA PRO A 596 26.21 7.91 -27.45
C PRO A 596 26.47 7.95 -28.96
N VAL A 597 25.86 8.89 -29.66
CA VAL A 597 26.23 9.25 -31.04
C VAL A 597 27.32 10.32 -30.94
N MET A 598 28.52 9.97 -31.40
CA MET A 598 29.65 10.89 -31.60
C MET A 598 29.39 11.82 -32.80
N PRO A 599 29.98 13.02 -32.80
CA PRO A 599 29.59 14.11 -33.71
C PRO A 599 30.29 13.98 -35.06
N ASP A 600 29.58 14.34 -36.13
CA ASP A 600 30.24 14.78 -37.35
C ASP A 600 29.70 16.16 -37.76
N SER A 601 30.60 17.12 -37.67
CA SER A 601 30.51 18.46 -38.22
C SER A 601 30.53 18.43 -39.75
N THR A 602 29.80 19.33 -40.41
CA THR A 602 30.38 20.39 -41.27
C THR A 602 29.29 21.15 -42.07
N PHE A 603 29.59 22.45 -42.30
CA PHE A 603 28.99 23.42 -43.24
C PHE A 603 27.89 24.39 -42.74
N ASP A 604 28.36 25.37 -41.97
CA ASP A 604 28.56 26.80 -42.33
C ASP A 604 27.57 27.53 -43.30
N SER A 605 26.94 28.57 -42.69
CA SER A 605 26.49 29.92 -43.14
C SER A 605 25.90 30.17 -44.54
N SER A 606 24.85 31.00 -44.71
CA SER A 606 24.86 32.43 -44.34
C SER A 606 23.54 33.18 -44.69
N HIS A 607 23.32 34.29 -43.95
CA HIS A 607 22.53 35.51 -44.25
C HIS A 607 20.98 35.48 -44.18
N ARG A 608 20.23 36.48 -43.66
CA ARG A 608 20.48 37.85 -43.13
C ARG A 608 19.17 38.41 -42.49
N ASP A 609 19.31 39.32 -41.51
CA ASP A 609 18.59 40.59 -41.23
C ASP A 609 17.02 40.62 -41.22
N THR A 610 16.23 41.32 -40.38
CA THR A 610 16.35 42.36 -39.31
C THR A 610 14.92 42.68 -38.80
N GLU A 611 14.70 42.75 -37.47
CA GLU A 611 13.98 43.80 -36.67
C GLU A 611 12.44 44.18 -36.83
N PRO A 612 11.78 44.91 -35.87
CA PRO A 612 10.61 44.41 -35.09
C PRO A 612 9.38 45.38 -34.86
N HIS A 613 8.48 44.99 -33.92
CA HIS A 613 7.49 45.75 -33.06
C HIS A 613 6.06 46.12 -33.58
N PRO A 614 5.04 46.47 -32.72
CA PRO A 614 4.81 46.30 -31.25
C PRO A 614 3.34 45.94 -30.80
N LEU A 615 3.12 45.89 -29.46
CA LEU A 615 1.91 45.61 -28.65
C LEU A 615 0.85 46.74 -28.57
N GLU A 616 -0.41 46.42 -28.23
CA GLU A 616 -1.43 47.36 -27.69
C GLU A 616 -2.42 46.68 -26.71
N SER A 617 -2.97 47.44 -25.76
CA SER A 617 -3.48 47.03 -24.44
C SER A 617 -4.93 47.46 -24.10
N LEU A 618 -5.66 46.60 -23.34
CA LEU A 618 -6.73 46.85 -22.32
C LEU A 618 -8.10 47.44 -22.76
N PRO A 619 -9.24 47.30 -21.99
CA PRO A 619 -9.35 47.32 -20.50
C PRO A 619 -10.39 46.42 -19.76
N GLN A 620 -10.27 46.39 -18.42
CA GLN A 620 -11.09 45.73 -17.37
C GLN A 620 -12.28 46.59 -16.87
N GLU A 621 -13.29 45.93 -16.27
CA GLU A 621 -14.23 46.50 -15.27
C GLU A 621 -14.48 45.51 -14.10
N HIS A 622 -14.62 46.04 -12.88
CA HIS A 622 -15.00 45.44 -11.57
C HIS A 622 -16.17 46.29 -10.98
N PRO A 623 -16.81 46.04 -9.79
CA PRO A 623 -16.93 44.88 -8.86
C PRO A 623 -18.37 44.70 -8.26
N GLN A 624 -18.60 43.71 -7.37
CA GLN A 624 -19.18 43.88 -5.99
C GLN A 624 -19.47 42.55 -5.24
N ALA A 625 -19.45 42.60 -3.90
CA ALA A 625 -19.33 41.51 -2.92
C ALA A 625 -20.56 41.29 -2.01
N VAL A 626 -20.74 40.09 -1.42
CA VAL A 626 -21.23 39.86 -0.02
C VAL A 626 -21.10 38.39 0.49
N SER A 627 -20.34 38.24 1.60
CA SER A 627 -20.63 37.60 2.92
C SER A 627 -21.27 36.20 3.11
N ASN A 628 -20.59 35.39 3.96
CA ASN A 628 -21.03 34.37 4.94
C ASN A 628 -21.88 33.14 4.52
N ALA A 629 -21.30 31.92 4.65
CA ALA A 629 -21.96 30.72 5.19
C ALA A 629 -20.96 29.56 5.46
N GLN A 630 -21.29 28.74 6.47
CA GLN A 630 -20.61 27.53 6.98
C GLN A 630 -20.37 26.44 5.90
N PRO A 631 -19.47 25.46 6.12
CA PRO A 631 -19.38 24.29 5.25
C PRO A 631 -20.67 23.46 5.39
N SER A 632 -21.50 23.49 4.35
CA SER A 632 -22.72 22.71 4.23
C SER A 632 -22.39 21.27 3.84
N ALA A 633 -23.07 20.34 4.51
CA ALA A 633 -23.11 18.92 4.20
C ALA A 633 -23.67 18.68 2.79
N TRP A 634 -23.09 17.73 2.04
CA TRP A 634 -23.73 17.22 0.82
C TRP A 634 -24.93 16.32 1.19
N PRO A 635 -26.07 16.41 0.48
CA PRO A 635 -27.29 15.67 0.78
C PRO A 635 -27.21 14.19 0.36
N ALA A 636 -28.03 13.41 1.05
CA ALA A 636 -28.29 11.99 0.86
C ALA A 636 -28.99 11.64 -0.48
N GLN A 637 -28.68 10.43 -0.96
CA GLN A 637 -29.54 9.46 -1.66
C GLN A 637 -30.18 9.84 -3.00
N ILE A 638 -29.80 9.07 -4.04
CA ILE A 638 -30.72 8.62 -5.10
C ILE A 638 -30.77 7.09 -5.02
N ALA A 639 -31.93 6.56 -4.64
CA ALA A 639 -32.23 5.14 -4.69
C ALA A 639 -32.53 4.72 -6.14
N LEU A 640 -31.93 3.63 -6.60
CA LEU A 640 -32.30 2.97 -7.86
C LEU A 640 -33.31 1.84 -7.59
N PRO A 641 -34.29 1.60 -8.49
CA PRO A 641 -35.28 0.54 -8.34
C PRO A 641 -34.68 -0.84 -8.64
N ALA A 642 -35.06 -1.84 -7.85
CA ALA A 642 -34.78 -3.24 -8.10
C ALA A 642 -35.57 -3.76 -9.32
N LEU A 643 -34.89 -4.49 -10.22
CA LEU A 643 -35.48 -5.32 -11.26
C LEU A 643 -35.06 -6.80 -11.02
N PRO A 644 -35.88 -7.77 -11.46
CA PRO A 644 -36.05 -9.05 -10.76
C PRO A 644 -34.89 -10.03 -10.93
N GLU A 645 -34.58 -10.74 -9.85
CA GLU A 645 -33.76 -11.95 -9.82
C GLU A 645 -34.39 -13.03 -10.72
N SER A 646 -33.69 -13.41 -11.78
CA SER A 646 -34.02 -14.60 -12.57
C SER A 646 -33.33 -15.81 -11.93
N GLU A 647 -34.14 -16.78 -11.50
CA GLU A 647 -33.73 -18.04 -10.89
C GLU A 647 -32.64 -18.76 -11.71
N ARG A 648 -31.51 -19.06 -11.07
CA ARG A 648 -30.44 -19.91 -11.61
C ARG A 648 -30.68 -21.33 -11.11
N SER A 649 -30.95 -22.26 -12.03
CA SER A 649 -31.05 -23.69 -11.74
C SER A 649 -29.66 -24.30 -11.56
N GLU A 650 -29.46 -25.15 -10.56
CA GLU A 650 -28.25 -25.98 -10.40
C GLU A 650 -28.11 -27.00 -11.53
N PRO A 651 -26.87 -27.32 -11.98
CA PRO A 651 -26.58 -28.62 -12.56
C PRO A 651 -25.67 -29.47 -11.67
N THR A 652 -26.07 -30.73 -11.56
CA THR A 652 -25.39 -31.91 -11.04
C THR A 652 -24.01 -32.19 -11.67
N GLU A 653 -23.14 -32.81 -10.85
CA GLU A 653 -21.83 -33.41 -11.17
C GLU A 653 -21.79 -34.26 -12.47
N GLN A 654 -20.74 -34.07 -13.31
CA GLN A 654 -19.93 -35.16 -13.91
C GLN A 654 -18.70 -34.64 -14.72
N ASP A 655 -17.58 -35.35 -14.52
CA ASP A 655 -16.18 -35.11 -14.92
C ASP A 655 -15.83 -34.94 -16.43
N ALA A 656 -14.81 -34.09 -16.64
CA ALA A 656 -13.63 -34.22 -17.54
C ALA A 656 -13.73 -33.82 -19.04
N SER A 657 -13.75 -32.50 -19.30
CA SER A 657 -13.19 -31.84 -20.51
C SER A 657 -12.86 -30.34 -20.30
N GLU A 658 -12.50 -29.93 -19.08
CA GLU A 658 -12.75 -28.57 -18.56
C GLU A 658 -11.88 -27.41 -19.12
N ASP A 659 -10.73 -27.61 -19.75
CA ASP A 659 -9.90 -26.44 -20.16
C ASP A 659 -10.36 -25.74 -21.47
N GLU A 660 -11.10 -26.39 -22.37
CA GLU A 660 -11.61 -25.75 -23.61
C GLU A 660 -13.04 -25.18 -23.47
N ASP A 661 -13.87 -25.75 -22.60
CA ASP A 661 -15.23 -25.25 -22.34
C ASP A 661 -15.23 -24.00 -21.45
N ASP A 662 -14.30 -23.90 -20.49
CA ASP A 662 -14.16 -22.72 -19.62
C ASP A 662 -13.72 -21.47 -20.42
N ASP A 663 -12.79 -21.62 -21.37
CA ASP A 663 -12.35 -20.53 -22.26
C ASP A 663 -13.48 -20.09 -23.22
N ALA A 664 -14.32 -21.04 -23.67
CA ALA A 664 -15.48 -20.74 -24.51
C ALA A 664 -16.60 -20.03 -23.71
N GLU A 665 -16.84 -20.44 -22.47
CA GLU A 665 -17.80 -19.79 -21.57
C GLU A 665 -17.33 -18.37 -21.19
N LEU A 666 -16.05 -18.21 -20.81
CA LEU A 666 -15.47 -16.90 -20.49
C LEU A 666 -15.48 -15.97 -21.70
N ARG A 667 -15.16 -16.49 -22.90
CA ARG A 667 -15.28 -15.72 -24.15
C ARG A 667 -16.73 -15.31 -24.40
N GLN A 668 -17.71 -16.18 -24.18
CA GLN A 668 -19.13 -15.83 -24.35
C GLN A 668 -19.59 -14.77 -23.36
N ILE A 669 -19.16 -14.85 -22.09
CA ILE A 669 -19.42 -13.83 -21.07
C ILE A 669 -18.83 -12.47 -21.50
N PHE A 670 -17.59 -12.47 -22.00
CA PHE A 670 -16.96 -11.26 -22.55
C PHE A 670 -17.77 -10.66 -23.70
N LEU A 671 -18.24 -11.47 -24.66
CA LEU A 671 -19.03 -10.98 -25.80
C LEU A 671 -20.33 -10.31 -25.35
N ASP A 672 -21.00 -10.87 -24.33
CA ASP A 672 -22.24 -10.33 -23.80
C ASP A 672 -22.02 -9.07 -22.95
N GLU A 673 -20.95 -9.01 -22.16
CA GLU A 673 -20.56 -7.82 -21.39
C GLU A 673 -20.11 -6.68 -22.31
N ALA A 674 -19.28 -6.98 -23.31
CA ALA A 674 -18.76 -5.99 -24.27
C ALA A 674 -19.90 -5.26 -25.00
N ARG A 675 -20.97 -5.97 -25.37
CA ARG A 675 -22.18 -5.35 -25.98
C ARG A 675 -22.84 -4.33 -25.05
N GLY A 676 -22.89 -4.61 -23.75
CA GLY A 676 -23.37 -3.65 -22.74
C GLY A 676 -22.48 -2.41 -22.67
N VAL A 677 -21.16 -2.61 -22.61
CA VAL A 677 -20.18 -1.52 -22.55
C VAL A 677 -20.21 -0.64 -23.80
N PHE A 678 -20.39 -1.21 -25.00
CA PHE A 678 -20.57 -0.41 -26.23
C PHE A 678 -21.82 0.46 -26.19
N LYS A 679 -22.93 -0.06 -25.65
CA LYS A 679 -24.17 0.72 -25.51
C LYS A 679 -23.96 1.92 -24.59
N GLU A 680 -23.25 1.73 -23.48
CA GLU A 680 -22.91 2.82 -22.55
C GLU A 680 -21.94 3.83 -23.19
N GLY A 681 -20.88 3.36 -23.85
CA GLY A 681 -19.90 4.22 -24.52
C GLY A 681 -20.49 5.05 -25.66
N LEU A 682 -21.37 4.44 -26.48
CA LEU A 682 -22.09 5.15 -27.55
C LEU A 682 -23.12 6.14 -26.98
N GLY A 683 -23.76 5.81 -25.85
CA GLY A 683 -24.65 6.73 -25.14
C GLY A 683 -23.91 7.97 -24.64
N ALA A 684 -22.76 7.79 -24.00
CA ALA A 684 -21.89 8.88 -23.55
C ALA A 684 -21.41 9.75 -24.73
N LEU A 685 -21.06 9.13 -25.87
CA LEU A 685 -20.71 9.87 -27.09
C LEU A 685 -21.87 10.69 -27.66
N GLY A 686 -23.09 10.16 -27.62
CA GLY A 686 -24.28 10.91 -28.05
C GLY A 686 -24.46 12.19 -27.24
N ILE A 687 -24.30 12.11 -25.92
CA ILE A 687 -24.39 13.26 -25.03
C ILE A 687 -23.20 14.22 -25.27
N LEU A 688 -21.99 13.71 -25.46
CA LEU A 688 -20.82 14.54 -25.79
C LEU A 688 -20.94 15.27 -27.13
N HIS A 689 -21.69 14.72 -28.09
CA HIS A 689 -21.96 15.39 -29.35
C HIS A 689 -22.82 16.65 -29.18
N GLU A 690 -23.77 16.62 -28.25
CA GLU A 690 -24.65 17.74 -27.92
C GLU A 690 -24.04 18.69 -26.88
N ASN A 691 -23.28 18.14 -25.92
CA ASN A 691 -22.63 18.86 -24.83
C ASN A 691 -21.18 18.40 -24.62
N PRO A 692 -20.22 18.92 -25.40
CA PRO A 692 -18.81 18.50 -25.31
C PRO A 692 -18.13 18.79 -23.96
N ALA A 693 -18.69 19.70 -23.16
CA ALA A 693 -18.16 20.08 -21.84
C ALA A 693 -18.60 19.13 -20.70
N ALA A 694 -19.41 18.10 -20.98
CA ALA A 694 -19.87 17.13 -20.00
C ALA A 694 -18.72 16.19 -19.55
N LEU A 695 -17.94 16.62 -18.54
CA LEU A 695 -16.80 15.86 -18.02
C LEU A 695 -17.18 14.46 -17.51
N ASP A 696 -18.39 14.31 -16.96
CA ASP A 696 -18.89 13.01 -16.49
C ASP A 696 -19.03 12.00 -17.63
N GLU A 697 -19.39 12.47 -18.83
CA GLU A 697 -19.51 11.65 -20.04
C GLU A 697 -18.15 11.38 -20.69
N GLN A 698 -17.20 12.32 -20.61
CA GLN A 698 -15.79 12.05 -20.98
C GLN A 698 -15.19 10.96 -20.07
N ALA A 699 -15.50 10.99 -18.77
CA ALA A 699 -15.11 9.95 -17.83
C ALA A 699 -15.86 8.62 -18.10
N GLY A 700 -17.12 8.69 -18.53
CA GLY A 700 -17.90 7.54 -19.02
C GLY A 700 -17.24 6.86 -20.21
N LEU A 701 -16.79 7.63 -21.19
CA LEU A 701 -16.08 7.12 -22.36
C LEU A 701 -14.75 6.45 -21.99
N ARG A 702 -13.99 7.04 -21.06
CA ARG A 702 -12.79 6.38 -20.50
C ARG A 702 -13.13 5.04 -19.85
N ARG A 703 -14.20 4.98 -19.03
CA ARG A 703 -14.63 3.74 -18.37
C ARG A 703 -14.99 2.66 -19.38
N ALA A 704 -15.64 3.03 -20.49
CA ALA A 704 -15.97 2.08 -21.55
C ALA A 704 -14.71 1.42 -22.15
N PHE A 705 -13.72 2.23 -22.56
CA PHE A 705 -12.46 1.69 -23.11
C PHE A 705 -11.63 0.93 -22.05
N HIS A 706 -11.61 1.39 -20.80
CA HIS A 706 -10.94 0.69 -19.70
C HIS A 706 -11.54 -0.70 -19.44
N THR A 707 -12.88 -0.80 -19.46
CA THR A 707 -13.60 -2.05 -19.25
C THR A 707 -13.41 -3.00 -20.42
N LEU A 708 -13.45 -2.51 -21.67
CA LEU A 708 -13.14 -3.30 -22.87
C LEU A 708 -11.70 -3.83 -22.86
N LYS A 709 -10.73 -3.03 -22.41
CA LYS A 709 -9.33 -3.47 -22.22
C LYS A 709 -9.22 -4.55 -21.15
N GLY A 710 -9.82 -4.33 -19.98
CA GLY A 710 -9.75 -5.26 -18.86
C GLY A 710 -10.36 -6.62 -19.20
N SER A 711 -11.59 -6.60 -19.72
CA SER A 711 -12.35 -7.80 -20.08
C SER A 711 -11.74 -8.60 -21.23
N SER A 712 -11.23 -7.95 -22.28
CA SER A 712 -10.57 -8.65 -23.40
C SER A 712 -9.27 -9.34 -23.01
N ARG A 713 -8.47 -8.78 -22.08
CA ARG A 713 -7.24 -9.42 -21.57
C ARG A 713 -7.54 -10.64 -20.70
N MET A 714 -8.67 -10.66 -19.99
CA MET A 714 -9.09 -11.81 -19.18
C MET A 714 -9.45 -13.03 -20.03
N VAL A 715 -9.80 -12.84 -21.31
CA VAL A 715 -10.14 -13.91 -22.27
C VAL A 715 -9.10 -14.10 -23.38
N GLY A 716 -7.87 -13.61 -23.17
CA GLY A 716 -6.74 -13.80 -24.09
C GLY A 716 -6.76 -12.98 -25.39
N LEU A 717 -7.68 -12.03 -25.54
CA LEU A 717 -7.80 -11.17 -26.74
C LEU A 717 -6.86 -9.96 -26.68
N ASN A 718 -5.55 -10.23 -26.74
CA ASN A 718 -4.51 -9.22 -26.52
C ASN A 718 -4.55 -8.04 -27.52
N GLU A 719 -4.68 -8.31 -28.83
CA GLU A 719 -4.74 -7.26 -29.86
C GLU A 719 -5.96 -6.35 -29.67
N PHE A 720 -7.11 -6.91 -29.30
CA PHE A 720 -8.30 -6.12 -28.98
C PHE A 720 -8.06 -5.24 -27.75
N GLY A 721 -7.43 -5.79 -26.71
CA GLY A 721 -7.08 -5.06 -25.49
C GLY A 721 -6.11 -3.90 -25.76
N GLU A 722 -5.15 -4.08 -26.65
CA GLU A 722 -4.22 -3.01 -27.06
C GLU A 722 -4.91 -1.88 -27.82
N ALA A 723 -5.91 -2.20 -28.67
CA ALA A 723 -6.72 -1.20 -29.36
C ALA A 723 -7.56 -0.37 -28.38
N ALA A 724 -8.22 -1.03 -27.42
CA ALA A 724 -8.99 -0.37 -26.37
C ALA A 724 -8.09 0.48 -25.44
N TRP A 725 -6.90 -0.02 -25.10
CA TRP A 725 -5.94 0.70 -24.29
C TRP A 725 -5.43 1.98 -24.97
N ALA A 726 -5.16 1.95 -26.28
CA ALA A 726 -4.74 3.14 -27.02
C ALA A 726 -5.77 4.28 -26.92
N MET A 727 -7.05 3.94 -27.04
CA MET A 727 -8.15 4.89 -26.91
C MET A 727 -8.35 5.39 -25.47
N GLU A 728 -8.18 4.50 -24.48
CA GLU A 728 -8.16 4.88 -23.06
C GLU A 728 -7.06 5.89 -22.77
N GLN A 729 -5.85 5.69 -23.30
CA GLN A 729 -4.70 6.57 -23.10
C GLN A 729 -4.91 7.95 -23.73
N LEU A 730 -5.57 8.01 -24.90
CA LEU A 730 -5.98 9.27 -25.51
C LEU A 730 -6.90 10.05 -24.56
N ILE A 731 -7.93 9.42 -23.99
CA ILE A 731 -8.86 10.10 -23.08
C ILE A 731 -8.19 10.45 -21.73
N ASN A 732 -7.28 9.61 -21.24
CA ASN A 732 -6.48 9.90 -20.04
C ASN A 732 -5.58 11.13 -20.21
N SER A 733 -5.14 11.42 -21.43
CA SER A 733 -4.38 12.65 -21.73
C SER A 733 -5.27 13.90 -21.87
N TRP A 734 -6.58 13.72 -22.07
CA TRP A 734 -7.55 14.80 -22.28
C TRP A 734 -8.26 15.22 -20.98
N LEU A 735 -8.74 14.25 -20.19
CA LEU A 735 -9.50 14.48 -18.95
C LEU A 735 -8.84 15.46 -17.96
N PRO A 736 -7.52 15.42 -17.70
CA PRO A 736 -6.87 16.35 -16.77
C PRO A 736 -6.90 17.81 -17.22
N LYS A 737 -7.04 18.06 -18.53
CA LYS A 737 -7.12 19.43 -19.08
C LYS A 737 -8.46 20.10 -18.73
N ARG A 738 -9.49 19.31 -18.38
CA ARG A 738 -10.88 19.76 -18.11
C ARG A 738 -11.46 20.64 -19.24
N GLU A 739 -11.01 20.40 -20.47
CA GLU A 739 -11.46 21.10 -21.67
C GLU A 739 -12.65 20.37 -22.33
N PRO A 740 -13.53 21.08 -23.04
CA PRO A 740 -14.56 20.45 -23.86
C PRO A 740 -13.96 19.45 -24.84
N ALA A 741 -14.61 18.29 -25.03
CA ALA A 741 -14.13 17.26 -25.95
C ALA A 741 -14.05 17.83 -27.38
N SER A 742 -12.88 17.75 -28.00
CA SER A 742 -12.71 18.25 -29.36
C SER A 742 -13.57 17.45 -30.35
N PRO A 743 -14.04 18.07 -31.46
CA PRO A 743 -14.77 17.34 -32.49
C PRO A 743 -14.01 16.12 -33.03
N ASP A 744 -12.68 16.21 -33.11
CA ASP A 744 -11.82 15.11 -33.52
C ASP A 744 -11.75 13.99 -32.47
N LEU A 745 -11.74 14.32 -31.17
CA LEU A 745 -11.80 13.32 -30.10
C LEU A 745 -13.13 12.57 -30.11
N ILE A 746 -14.25 13.27 -30.27
CA ILE A 746 -15.59 12.67 -30.35
C ILE A 746 -15.68 11.78 -31.59
N LYS A 747 -15.23 12.27 -32.75
CA LYS A 747 -15.25 11.53 -34.01
C LYS A 747 -14.39 10.28 -33.95
N LEU A 748 -13.15 10.39 -33.47
CA LEU A 748 -12.22 9.26 -33.38
C LEU A 748 -12.72 8.21 -32.39
N SER A 749 -13.25 8.64 -31.24
CA SER A 749 -13.82 7.72 -30.25
C SER A 749 -15.07 6.99 -30.77
N GLY A 750 -15.92 7.67 -31.55
CA GLY A 750 -17.06 7.04 -32.23
C GLY A 750 -16.65 6.02 -33.28
N GLN A 751 -15.64 6.34 -34.09
CA GLN A 751 -15.05 5.40 -35.05
C GLN A 751 -14.44 4.19 -34.35
N ALA A 752 -13.74 4.40 -33.23
CA ALA A 752 -13.11 3.34 -32.47
C ALA A 752 -14.14 2.40 -31.83
N LEU A 753 -15.19 2.93 -31.18
CA LEU A 753 -16.24 2.10 -30.60
C LEU A 753 -17.00 1.31 -31.67
N THR A 754 -17.29 1.91 -32.82
CA THR A 754 -17.96 1.21 -33.93
C THR A 754 -17.11 0.07 -34.49
N GLN A 755 -15.81 0.31 -34.69
CA GLN A 755 -14.91 -0.72 -35.21
C GLN A 755 -14.61 -1.82 -34.19
N LEU A 756 -14.42 -1.48 -32.90
CA LEU A 756 -14.29 -2.47 -31.84
C LEU A 756 -15.58 -3.30 -31.67
N GLN A 757 -16.75 -2.69 -31.86
CA GLN A 757 -18.01 -3.43 -31.84
C GLN A 757 -18.10 -4.43 -33.00
N GLN A 758 -17.68 -4.03 -34.21
CA GLN A 758 -17.60 -4.96 -35.34
C GLN A 758 -16.59 -6.09 -35.08
N TRP A 759 -15.43 -5.76 -34.49
CA TRP A 759 -14.43 -6.76 -34.10
C TRP A 759 -15.00 -7.77 -33.10
N VAL A 760 -15.81 -7.35 -32.12
CA VAL A 760 -16.52 -8.25 -31.20
C VAL A 760 -17.48 -9.20 -31.92
N GLU A 761 -18.23 -8.72 -32.91
CA GLU A 761 -19.12 -9.59 -33.71
C GLU A 761 -18.32 -10.53 -34.62
N ASP A 762 -17.18 -10.10 -35.15
CA ASP A 762 -16.28 -10.96 -35.94
C ASP A 762 -15.59 -12.02 -35.07
N ILE A 763 -15.27 -11.71 -33.80
CA ILE A 763 -14.79 -12.68 -32.80
C ILE A 763 -15.88 -13.71 -32.50
N ALA A 764 -17.14 -13.29 -32.37
CA ALA A 764 -18.28 -14.18 -32.18
C ALA A 764 -18.51 -15.08 -33.41
N ALA A 765 -18.25 -14.58 -34.62
CA ALA A 765 -18.30 -15.33 -35.87
C ALA A 765 -17.03 -16.12 -36.20
N THR A 766 -15.98 -16.05 -35.37
CA THR A 766 -14.64 -16.65 -35.59
C THR A 766 -13.94 -16.19 -36.88
N GLN A 767 -14.11 -14.91 -37.25
CA GLN A 767 -13.57 -14.27 -38.47
C GLN A 767 -12.62 -13.09 -38.16
N ASP A 768 -12.08 -13.03 -36.94
CA ASP A 768 -11.37 -11.85 -36.41
C ASP A 768 -9.89 -11.73 -36.81
N ALA A 769 -9.34 -12.69 -37.54
CA ALA A 769 -7.91 -12.76 -37.89
C ALA A 769 -7.37 -11.56 -38.71
N HIS A 770 -8.26 -10.77 -39.31
CA HIS A 770 -7.89 -9.60 -40.12
C HIS A 770 -7.75 -8.31 -39.29
N TRP A 771 -8.13 -8.33 -38.01
CA TRP A 771 -8.07 -7.17 -37.13
C TRP A 771 -6.70 -6.97 -36.52
N SER A 772 -6.26 -5.72 -36.42
CA SER A 772 -5.06 -5.32 -35.68
C SER A 772 -5.30 -4.08 -34.83
N ALA A 773 -4.59 -3.98 -33.69
CA ALA A 773 -4.56 -2.81 -32.84
C ALA A 773 -3.86 -1.60 -33.47
N GLN A 774 -3.00 -1.82 -34.47
CA GLN A 774 -2.10 -0.82 -35.00
C GLN A 774 -2.79 0.45 -35.55
N PRO A 775 -3.91 0.37 -36.30
CA PRO A 775 -4.64 1.56 -36.77
C PRO A 775 -5.20 2.42 -35.63
N PHE A 776 -5.66 1.79 -34.54
CA PHE A 776 -6.18 2.48 -33.35
C PHE A 776 -5.06 3.22 -32.63
N ARG A 777 -3.90 2.57 -32.46
CA ARG A 777 -2.70 3.16 -31.84
C ARG A 777 -2.21 4.38 -32.62
N ILE A 778 -2.06 4.25 -33.94
CA ILE A 778 -1.61 5.36 -34.79
C ILE A 778 -2.58 6.54 -34.71
N ALA A 779 -3.89 6.29 -34.82
CA ALA A 779 -4.87 7.37 -34.78
C ALA A 779 -4.96 8.05 -33.40
N ALA A 780 -4.90 7.27 -32.32
CA ALA A 780 -4.87 7.79 -30.96
C ALA A 780 -3.61 8.60 -30.66
N ASP A 781 -2.44 8.12 -31.07
CA ASP A 781 -1.17 8.83 -30.85
C ASP A 781 -1.06 10.10 -31.69
N LEU A 782 -1.56 10.12 -32.92
CA LEU A 782 -1.60 11.34 -33.74
C LEU A 782 -2.45 12.44 -33.09
N LEU A 783 -3.61 12.10 -32.54
CA LEU A 783 -4.45 13.07 -31.85
C LEU A 783 -3.86 13.48 -30.49
N ARG A 784 -3.26 12.54 -29.77
CA ARG A 784 -2.65 12.77 -28.45
C ARG A 784 -1.37 13.62 -28.50
N LEU A 785 -0.49 13.34 -29.47
CA LEU A 785 0.86 13.91 -29.55
C LEU A 785 0.94 15.09 -30.51
N GLU A 786 0.22 15.04 -31.63
CA GLU A 786 0.31 16.06 -32.68
C GLU A 786 -0.94 16.95 -32.78
N ASN A 787 -1.97 16.68 -31.97
CA ASN A 787 -3.28 17.36 -32.00
C ASN A 787 -3.89 17.42 -33.41
N LYS A 788 -3.65 16.39 -34.23
CA LYS A 788 -4.19 16.26 -35.59
C LYS A 788 -5.28 15.20 -35.61
N GLY A 789 -6.49 15.58 -36.02
CA GLY A 789 -7.56 14.64 -36.31
C GLY A 789 -7.19 13.72 -37.47
N SER A 790 -7.10 12.43 -37.21
CA SER A 790 -6.93 11.40 -38.24
C SER A 790 -8.16 10.48 -38.25
N ALA A 791 -8.62 10.10 -39.44
CA ALA A 791 -9.67 9.09 -39.54
C ALA A 791 -9.06 7.71 -39.28
N LEU A 792 -9.74 6.91 -38.44
CA LEU A 792 -9.35 5.54 -38.18
C LEU A 792 -9.47 4.75 -39.50
N GLN A 793 -8.34 4.25 -40.03
CA GLN A 793 -8.29 3.59 -41.33
C GLN A 793 -9.09 2.28 -41.33
N PRO A 794 -9.77 1.91 -42.43
CA PRO A 794 -10.47 0.63 -42.52
C PRO A 794 -9.48 -0.54 -42.45
N GLN A 795 -9.83 -1.60 -41.74
CA GLN A 795 -9.03 -2.83 -41.70
C GLN A 795 -9.06 -3.51 -43.08
N THR A 796 -7.92 -3.63 -43.75
CA THR A 796 -7.82 -4.24 -45.07
C THR A 796 -7.78 -5.76 -44.96
N ILE A 797 -8.74 -6.45 -45.56
CA ILE A 797 -8.69 -7.91 -45.73
C ILE A 797 -7.48 -8.25 -46.62
N ALA A 798 -6.49 -8.95 -46.09
CA ALA A 798 -5.37 -9.45 -46.88
C ALA A 798 -5.82 -10.63 -47.76
N THR A 799 -6.54 -10.35 -48.84
CA THR A 799 -6.61 -11.22 -50.00
C THR A 799 -5.51 -10.81 -50.96
N ASP A 800 -4.38 -11.51 -50.93
CA ASP A 800 -3.64 -11.98 -52.12
C ASP A 800 -2.34 -12.68 -51.70
N LEU A 801 -2.38 -14.02 -51.74
CA LEU A 801 -1.20 -14.85 -51.95
C LEU A 801 -0.75 -14.63 -53.41
N PRO A 802 0.48 -14.18 -53.69
CA PRO A 802 1.03 -14.34 -55.02
C PRO A 802 1.37 -15.82 -55.21
N ASP A 803 0.55 -16.50 -56.00
CA ASP A 803 0.92 -17.73 -56.68
C ASP A 803 2.21 -17.51 -57.47
N SER A 804 3.12 -18.50 -57.39
CA SER A 804 4.05 -19.00 -58.43
C SER A 804 5.45 -19.28 -57.87
N PRO A 805 6.23 -20.16 -58.52
CA PRO A 805 6.07 -21.60 -58.67
C PRO A 805 7.22 -22.39 -58.02
#